data_AF-A0A558FKT1-F1
#
_entry.id   AF-A0A558FKT1-F1
#
_cell.length_a   1.000
_cell.length_b   1.000
_cell.length_c   1.000
_cell.angle_alpha   90.00
_cell.angle_beta   90.00
_cell.angle_gamma   90.00
#
_symmetry.space_group_name_H-M   'P 1'
#
loop_
_entity.id
_entity.type
_entity.pdbx_description
1 polymer ?
#
loop_
_entity_poly.entity_id
_entity_poly.type
_entity_poly.pdbx_seq_one_letter_code
_entity_poly.pdbx_strand_id
1 'polypeptide(L)'
;MRPGTCQQLVLASLLLGLSAASWVDAAPLSDFEQFRSFPYMDRSYREAKKGNWSEVERLMRHLLTEVPNNEETRAMLVESLAKQHRYKDAVQALPDTPGNSDTLLELRLTWIEQDPPSAGEVESWIANSPANQRVRLWQAYSLSLAKQSGAARAYDWLAHLPIQGDDNVLHLARANWAEQLRNWDGVIQELAPLAARKQLDAEDWQRLANAYVQRLEEQPLEDLLQQAPTPEAARKVRLAMVDRAVAMGHLQQAQRWMQSLPAGDLADPAQRQRLWELARQTGDTQAVQRLSGELQRPCLETAEWLSPRDPHAALAQLRGCSPSADPQTWLVLAQRLQATELLQNQRLPEPWDSKRRERLLDIWQQQGQSDKVMAWLASQPQTADVLKRRAELLQALGRNGEAATLWERHYQQTGNLDSLNQATYLALNNGQRDHAQQLLEDAFDRHDARLPAAMLQRLAGLYGSSSTTTPAQQKRMALLLNRVDAATRGQLLGQLAENGQCDAVRQAIGAQPKEAGEFRALGRCTLPNLPGEAAVYYQNAEKLGDRGSRLPLAYALEAAGDSAGALRIWRSVPDSQLTENARLTASRSALTVGDTDDAERYWQQSHTRGSNEWALGAAIAQARGNNVLALERQRQALQQSPDAGHFYGASVTAQKAEDLPQSTVWLAEAVHRDPNNPRYSADYGMRLAGAETRQERASAIPYLQTATHNFPEDYNLGETLAWRYDEVEDSASARKELRRVIDLEQNPVGDDSDSLEARRYRQRRAHETLSRRDSVTLASTWSPAGVSTNDILRPDNTQGTARHAASQNVQVAMWDHALGDEPSRAGSTLSVYGRALLGGTGRSSYAESVGTGLGLRYKPWGTANINFYAEVYKQNTFDDQNKQGLNLGEFLNPNQLWDQLNDHRKDGHTSTDYLLRTTASFLDQGRFRNDWRIDESDWEERFLYLDAAWWTKAGDHQWLSRFQQGHAWKLPFNSAQTLMPYGFLEFASQDPNNDWRQDLRTGLGLRWQWWFDDDTYNAYRAHLTVRTEYQQSLGGNLYEGGNGVLLGVELNF
;
A
#
# COMPACT_ATOMS: atom_id res chain seq x y z
N MET A 1 32.04 -13.41 -1.98
CA MET A 1 31.38 -14.25 -0.95
C MET A 1 30.49 -13.33 -0.12
N ARG A 2 29.22 -13.73 0.08
CA ARG A 2 28.16 -12.86 0.60
C ARG A 2 28.32 -12.58 2.11
N PRO A 3 27.99 -11.37 2.58
CA PRO A 3 28.11 -10.95 3.96
C PRO A 3 26.86 -11.38 4.73
N GLY A 4 26.97 -12.48 5.46
CA GLY A 4 26.09 -12.83 6.56
C GLY A 4 26.98 -13.10 7.77
N THR A 5 26.46 -12.95 8.98
CA THR A 5 27.09 -13.44 10.22
C THR A 5 28.31 -12.69 10.79
N CYS A 6 28.47 -11.37 10.59
CA CYS A 6 29.41 -10.58 11.43
C CYS A 6 28.73 -9.52 12.31
N GLN A 7 27.53 -9.04 11.97
CA GLN A 7 26.81 -8.03 12.76
C GLN A 7 26.09 -8.58 14.01
N GLN A 8 25.92 -9.91 14.13
CA GLN A 8 25.26 -10.51 15.30
C GLN A 8 26.24 -10.89 16.44
N LEU A 9 27.54 -10.98 16.17
CA LEU A 9 28.53 -11.41 17.17
C LEU A 9 29.05 -10.28 18.06
N VAL A 10 28.98 -9.01 17.63
CA VAL A 10 29.41 -7.85 18.44
C VAL A 10 28.32 -7.41 19.43
N LEU A 11 27.04 -7.45 19.02
CA LEU A 11 25.91 -7.20 19.93
C LEU A 11 25.73 -8.31 20.98
N ALA A 12 26.09 -9.55 20.65
CA ALA A 12 26.06 -10.67 21.59
C ALA A 12 27.20 -10.62 22.63
N SER A 13 28.35 -10.02 22.29
CA SER A 13 29.49 -9.93 23.21
C SER A 13 29.35 -8.82 24.25
N LEU A 14 28.62 -7.73 23.98
CA LEU A 14 28.21 -6.79 25.05
C LEU A 14 27.14 -7.37 25.99
N LEU A 15 26.21 -8.18 25.46
CA LEU A 15 25.17 -8.84 26.25
C LEU A 15 25.73 -9.99 27.14
N LEU A 16 26.84 -10.62 26.72
CA LEU A 16 27.53 -11.67 27.50
C LEU A 16 28.67 -11.13 28.40
N GLY A 17 29.28 -10.00 28.06
CA GLY A 17 30.31 -9.36 28.89
C GLY A 17 29.75 -8.66 30.14
N LEU A 18 28.53 -8.13 30.06
CA LEU A 18 27.84 -7.50 31.20
C LEU A 18 27.14 -8.51 32.13
N SER A 19 26.94 -9.76 31.68
CA SER A 19 26.29 -10.80 32.48
C SER A 19 27.27 -11.77 33.16
N ALA A 20 28.60 -11.59 32.98
CA ALA A 20 29.62 -12.48 33.56
C ALA A 20 30.83 -11.77 34.21
N ALA A 21 30.74 -10.47 34.53
CA ALA A 21 31.62 -9.89 35.54
C ALA A 21 31.01 -10.19 36.91
N SER A 22 31.70 -11.00 37.72
CA SER A 22 31.41 -11.08 39.14
C SER A 22 31.80 -9.72 39.74
N TRP A 23 30.81 -8.82 39.88
CA TRP A 23 30.95 -7.62 40.70
C TRP A 23 30.97 -8.08 42.17
N VAL A 24 32.11 -8.63 42.60
CA VAL A 24 32.36 -9.09 43.97
C VAL A 24 33.42 -8.16 44.54
N ASP A 25 32.98 -6.99 44.99
CA ASP A 25 33.44 -6.35 46.25
C ASP A 25 32.61 -5.09 46.59
N ALA A 26 31.29 -5.13 46.33
CA ALA A 26 30.38 -4.14 46.86
C ALA A 26 29.84 -4.61 48.20
N ALA A 27 29.76 -3.71 49.19
CA ALA A 27 29.14 -4.00 50.47
C ALA A 27 27.75 -4.64 50.23
N PRO A 28 27.45 -5.82 50.82
CA PRO A 28 26.17 -6.47 50.58
C PRO A 28 25.06 -5.50 50.95
N LEU A 29 24.15 -5.26 49.99
CA LEU A 29 22.93 -4.52 50.25
C LEU A 29 22.29 -5.10 51.51
N SER A 30 21.85 -4.24 52.42
CA SER A 30 21.08 -4.72 53.56
C SER A 30 19.81 -5.44 53.07
N ASP A 31 19.30 -6.42 53.82
CA ASP A 31 18.04 -7.10 53.50
C ASP A 31 16.91 -6.10 53.20
N PHE A 32 16.95 -4.95 53.87
CA PHE A 32 16.02 -3.83 53.65
C PHE A 32 16.21 -3.14 52.29
N GLU A 33 17.45 -2.86 51.87
CA GLU A 33 17.74 -2.29 50.55
C GLU A 33 17.44 -3.28 49.42
N GLN A 34 17.68 -4.57 49.63
CA GLN A 34 17.34 -5.62 48.67
C GLN A 34 15.81 -5.75 48.52
N PHE A 35 15.07 -5.74 49.62
CA PHE A 35 13.60 -5.73 49.60
C PHE A 35 13.03 -4.47 48.92
N ARG A 36 13.59 -3.28 49.20
CA ARG A 36 13.17 -2.02 48.56
C ARG A 36 13.48 -1.98 47.06
N SER A 37 14.55 -2.63 46.63
CA SER A 37 14.95 -2.67 45.21
C SER A 37 14.09 -3.61 44.37
N PHE A 38 13.58 -4.71 44.95
CA PHE A 38 12.91 -5.78 44.23
C PHE A 38 11.72 -5.35 43.34
N PRO A 39 10.75 -4.52 43.78
CA PRO A 39 9.61 -4.13 42.95
C PRO A 39 10.00 -3.31 41.71
N TYR A 40 11.04 -2.48 41.85
CA TYR A 40 11.54 -1.62 40.77
C TYR A 40 12.41 -2.41 39.79
N MET A 41 13.24 -3.33 40.30
CA MET A 41 14.06 -4.23 39.48
C MET A 41 13.21 -5.24 38.70
N ASP A 42 12.20 -5.87 39.33
CA ASP A 42 11.31 -6.79 38.62
C ASP A 42 10.51 -6.08 37.51
N ARG A 43 10.04 -4.85 37.78
CA ARG A 43 9.37 -4.05 36.76
C ARG A 43 10.33 -3.64 35.65
N SER A 44 11.55 -3.21 35.96
CA SER A 44 12.52 -2.83 34.92
C SER A 44 12.93 -4.01 34.05
N TYR A 45 13.11 -5.22 34.60
CA TYR A 45 13.34 -6.42 33.80
C TYR A 45 12.18 -6.74 32.84
N ARG A 46 10.93 -6.56 33.29
CA ARG A 46 9.75 -6.74 32.43
C ARG A 46 9.66 -5.68 31.33
N GLU A 47 9.97 -4.43 31.65
CA GLU A 47 9.97 -3.33 30.66
C GLU A 47 11.14 -3.45 29.67
N ALA A 48 12.31 -3.92 30.12
CA ALA A 48 13.45 -4.24 29.26
C ALA A 48 13.11 -5.34 28.24
N LYS A 49 12.40 -6.41 28.68
CA LYS A 49 11.91 -7.46 27.76
C LYS A 49 10.92 -6.94 26.71
N LYS A 50 10.19 -5.87 27.01
CA LYS A 50 9.28 -5.20 26.08
C LYS A 50 9.99 -4.16 25.20
N GLY A 51 11.30 -3.95 25.37
CA GLY A 51 12.07 -2.92 24.67
C GLY A 51 11.75 -1.49 25.14
N ASN A 52 11.08 -1.33 26.27
CA ASN A 52 10.67 -0.03 26.82
C ASN A 52 11.80 0.59 27.65
N TRP A 53 12.91 0.92 26.99
CA TRP A 53 14.15 1.33 27.65
C TRP A 53 14.05 2.68 28.37
N SER A 54 13.14 3.57 27.97
CA SER A 54 12.90 4.85 28.66
C SER A 54 12.25 4.66 30.03
N GLU A 55 11.35 3.69 30.15
CA GLU A 55 10.73 3.31 31.42
C GLU A 55 11.73 2.56 32.32
N VAL A 56 12.59 1.71 31.74
CA VAL A 56 13.73 1.11 32.46
C VAL A 56 14.62 2.21 33.04
N GLU A 57 15.04 3.19 32.25
CA GLU A 57 15.83 4.33 32.73
C GLU A 57 15.13 5.06 33.88
N ARG A 58 13.84 5.40 33.72
CA ARG A 58 13.07 6.13 34.75
C ARG A 58 13.04 5.37 36.08
N LEU A 59 12.81 4.06 36.03
CA LEU A 59 12.77 3.19 37.21
C LEU A 59 14.16 3.06 37.85
N MET A 60 15.22 2.88 37.07
CA MET A 60 16.58 2.76 37.60
C MET A 60 17.08 4.06 38.21
N ARG A 61 16.81 5.22 37.59
CA ARG A 61 17.17 6.53 38.20
C ARG A 61 16.47 6.76 39.53
N HIS A 62 15.18 6.41 39.61
CA HIS A 62 14.42 6.51 40.87
C HIS A 62 14.93 5.51 41.92
N LEU A 63 15.26 4.29 41.52
CA LEU A 63 15.82 3.32 42.47
C LEU A 63 17.20 3.75 42.97
N LEU A 64 18.04 4.36 42.13
CA LEU A 64 19.34 4.91 42.55
C LEU A 64 19.23 6.12 43.47
N THR A 65 18.09 6.83 43.52
CA THR A 65 17.87 7.86 44.56
C THR A 65 17.57 7.25 45.94
N GLU A 66 16.98 6.06 45.98
CA GLU A 66 16.58 5.39 47.22
C GLU A 66 17.61 4.38 47.72
N VAL A 67 18.36 3.76 46.80
CA VAL A 67 19.41 2.77 47.04
C VAL A 67 20.64 3.12 46.15
N PRO A 68 21.44 4.14 46.54
CA PRO A 68 22.51 4.67 45.68
C PRO A 68 23.64 3.70 45.35
N ASN A 69 23.84 2.69 46.21
CA ASN A 69 24.91 1.70 46.12
C ASN A 69 24.49 0.41 45.38
N ASN A 70 23.33 0.39 44.71
CA ASN A 70 22.89 -0.76 43.93
C ASN A 70 23.60 -0.82 42.56
N GLU A 71 24.62 -1.68 42.44
CA GLU A 71 25.41 -1.85 41.22
C GLU A 71 24.60 -2.49 40.08
N GLU A 72 23.67 -3.40 40.39
CA GLU A 72 22.80 -4.05 39.41
C GLU A 72 21.86 -3.05 38.73
N THR A 73 21.28 -2.14 39.53
CA THR A 73 20.46 -1.02 39.03
C THR A 73 21.27 -0.07 38.15
N ARG A 74 22.54 0.19 38.52
CA ARG A 74 23.43 1.07 37.76
C ARG A 74 23.86 0.44 36.42
N ALA A 75 24.17 -0.85 36.41
CA ALA A 75 24.46 -1.60 35.19
C ALA A 75 23.25 -1.60 34.24
N MET A 76 22.05 -1.85 34.77
CA MET A 76 20.81 -1.79 33.99
C MET A 76 20.49 -0.38 33.48
N LEU A 77 20.85 0.68 34.22
CA LEU A 77 20.76 2.06 33.74
C LEU A 77 21.70 2.30 32.54
N VAL A 78 22.98 1.90 32.64
CA VAL A 78 23.96 2.04 31.54
C VAL A 78 23.49 1.28 30.30
N GLU A 79 22.99 0.06 30.46
CA GLU A 79 22.44 -0.72 29.35
C GLU A 79 21.22 -0.03 28.71
N SER A 80 20.28 0.47 29.53
CA SER A 80 19.10 1.17 29.02
C SER A 80 19.44 2.44 28.23
N LEU A 81 20.49 3.16 28.65
CA LEU A 81 20.97 4.36 27.95
C LEU A 81 21.66 4.00 26.63
N ALA A 82 22.50 2.95 26.63
CA ALA A 82 23.16 2.45 25.42
C ALA A 82 22.15 1.93 24.38
N LYS A 83 21.07 1.25 24.82
CA LYS A 83 19.97 0.79 23.94
C LYS A 83 19.13 1.93 23.36
N GLN A 84 19.13 3.09 24.02
CA GLN A 84 18.51 4.32 23.53
C GLN A 84 19.47 5.18 22.67
N HIS A 85 20.66 4.65 22.31
CA HIS A 85 21.73 5.39 21.61
C HIS A 85 22.25 6.62 22.37
N ARG A 86 21.98 6.72 23.68
CA ARG A 86 22.46 7.80 24.55
C ARG A 86 23.80 7.43 25.16
N TYR A 87 24.79 7.14 24.31
CA TYR A 87 26.09 6.61 24.74
C TYR A 87 26.87 7.57 25.64
N LYS A 88 26.76 8.88 25.41
CA LYS A 88 27.37 9.90 26.30
C LYS A 88 26.83 9.80 27.73
N ASP A 89 25.52 9.63 27.87
CA ASP A 89 24.87 9.50 29.18
C ASP A 89 25.20 8.14 29.81
N ALA A 90 25.31 7.08 29.00
CA ALA A 90 25.73 5.75 29.45
C ALA A 90 27.16 5.76 30.02
N VAL A 91 28.09 6.45 29.36
CA VAL A 91 29.47 6.64 29.86
C VAL A 91 29.48 7.43 31.18
N GLN A 92 28.65 8.46 31.32
CA GLN A 92 28.56 9.25 32.57
C GLN A 92 27.92 8.49 33.73
N ALA A 93 27.03 7.53 33.44
CA ALA A 93 26.37 6.72 34.46
C ALA A 93 27.27 5.61 35.02
N LEU A 94 28.35 5.26 34.31
CA LEU A 94 29.32 4.24 34.72
C LEU A 94 30.23 4.81 35.82
N PRO A 95 30.40 4.12 36.96
CA PRO A 95 31.27 4.60 38.03
C PRO A 95 32.74 4.42 37.64
N ASP A 96 33.55 5.42 37.96
CA ASP A 96 34.99 5.48 37.67
C ASP A 96 35.78 4.58 38.64
N THR A 97 35.66 3.26 38.45
CA THR A 97 36.38 2.24 39.21
C THR A 97 37.34 1.48 38.29
N PRO A 98 38.51 1.03 38.79
CA PRO A 98 39.50 0.31 37.98
C PRO A 98 38.95 -0.95 37.28
N GLY A 99 37.94 -1.60 37.85
CA GLY A 99 37.28 -2.78 37.29
C GLY A 99 36.41 -2.52 36.06
N ASN A 100 36.06 -1.25 35.78
CA ASN A 100 35.16 -0.87 34.69
C ASN A 100 35.88 -0.40 33.41
N SER A 101 37.21 -0.44 33.38
CA SER A 101 38.02 0.04 32.24
C SER A 101 37.72 -0.71 30.94
N ASP A 102 37.58 -2.04 31.00
CA ASP A 102 37.26 -2.85 29.81
C ASP A 102 35.80 -2.66 29.37
N THR A 103 34.87 -2.53 30.31
CA THR A 103 33.46 -2.21 30.02
C THR A 103 33.33 -0.83 29.36
N LEU A 104 34.10 0.16 29.80
CA LEU A 104 34.16 1.48 29.20
C LEU A 104 34.74 1.44 27.78
N LEU A 105 35.79 0.63 27.55
CA LEU A 105 36.34 0.42 26.21
C LEU A 105 35.31 -0.20 25.26
N GLU A 106 34.64 -1.27 25.66
CA GLU A 106 33.63 -1.94 24.83
C GLU A 106 32.44 -1.02 24.52
N LEU A 107 32.01 -0.20 25.49
CA LEU A 107 30.98 0.83 25.27
C LEU A 107 31.43 1.88 24.25
N ARG A 108 32.69 2.35 24.32
CA ARG A 108 33.28 3.30 23.35
C ARG A 108 33.44 2.69 21.95
N LEU A 109 33.87 1.44 21.85
CA LEU A 109 33.99 0.72 20.58
C LEU A 109 32.61 0.54 19.92
N THR A 110 31.59 0.19 20.71
CA THR A 110 30.19 0.11 20.25
C THR A 110 29.69 1.47 19.78
N TRP A 111 30.02 2.54 20.52
CA TRP A 111 29.66 3.89 20.13
C TRP A 111 30.31 4.27 18.78
N ILE A 112 31.61 4.00 18.59
CA ILE A 112 32.33 4.21 17.33
C ILE A 112 31.68 3.45 16.14
N GLU A 113 31.16 2.25 16.38
CA GLU A 113 30.56 1.43 15.33
C GLU A 113 29.13 1.87 14.98
N GLN A 114 28.30 2.16 15.99
CA GLN A 114 26.87 2.42 15.81
C GLN A 114 26.54 3.89 15.56
N ASP A 115 27.23 4.82 16.23
CA ASP A 115 27.00 6.26 16.14
C ASP A 115 28.31 7.04 16.35
N PRO A 116 29.24 7.04 15.38
CA PRO A 116 30.61 7.44 15.62
C PRO A 116 30.72 8.88 16.15
N PRO A 117 31.41 9.07 17.29
CA PRO A 117 31.59 10.38 17.87
C PRO A 117 32.54 11.24 17.04
N SER A 118 32.61 12.52 17.40
CA SER A 118 33.53 13.47 16.77
C SER A 118 34.99 13.05 16.97
N ALA A 119 35.84 13.37 16.00
CA ALA A 119 37.27 13.01 16.03
C ALA A 119 37.96 13.49 17.32
N GLY A 120 37.67 14.72 17.77
CA GLY A 120 38.24 15.28 19.00
C GLY A 120 37.83 14.51 20.27
N GLU A 121 36.63 13.90 20.28
CA GLU A 121 36.17 13.09 21.40
C GLU A 121 36.90 11.74 21.44
N VAL A 122 37.07 11.08 20.30
CA VAL A 122 37.84 9.82 20.20
C VAL A 122 39.32 10.03 20.47
N GLU A 123 39.90 11.14 19.97
CA GLU A 123 41.28 11.54 20.24
C GLU A 123 41.50 11.76 21.75
N SER A 124 40.54 12.35 22.45
CA SER A 124 40.60 12.49 23.91
C SER A 124 40.60 11.14 24.63
N TRP A 125 39.87 10.14 24.12
CA TRP A 125 39.88 8.79 24.68
C TRP A 125 41.22 8.11 24.44
N ILE A 126 41.73 8.21 23.21
CA ILE A 126 43.02 7.68 22.78
C ILE A 126 44.17 8.27 23.61
N ALA A 127 44.12 9.56 23.93
CA ALA A 127 45.15 10.25 24.73
C ALA A 127 45.19 9.76 26.19
N ASN A 128 44.04 9.32 26.73
CA ASN A 128 43.88 8.93 28.13
C ASN A 128 43.79 7.41 28.34
N SER A 129 44.03 6.61 27.30
CA SER A 129 43.95 5.15 27.34
C SER A 129 45.35 4.51 27.32
N PRO A 130 45.54 3.34 27.98
CA PRO A 130 46.77 2.56 27.89
C PRO A 130 47.00 2.04 26.46
N ALA A 131 48.27 1.75 26.12
CA ALA A 131 48.72 1.49 24.75
C ALA A 131 47.91 0.40 24.01
N ASN A 132 47.51 -0.68 24.68
CA ASN A 132 46.70 -1.74 24.09
C ASN A 132 45.27 -1.27 23.73
N GLN A 133 44.64 -0.46 24.58
CA GLN A 133 43.32 0.10 24.34
C GLN A 133 43.37 1.20 23.26
N ARG A 134 44.43 2.02 23.26
CA ARG A 134 44.72 3.03 22.23
C ARG A 134 44.71 2.40 20.83
N VAL A 135 45.43 1.30 20.64
CA VAL A 135 45.49 0.59 19.35
C VAL A 135 44.11 0.15 18.90
N ARG A 136 43.31 -0.47 19.79
CA ARG A 136 41.95 -0.90 19.46
C ARG A 136 41.04 0.29 19.08
N LEU A 137 41.16 1.42 19.77
CA LEU A 137 40.36 2.62 19.53
C LEU A 137 40.67 3.26 18.17
N TRP A 138 41.94 3.49 17.84
CA TRP A 138 42.27 4.08 16.54
C TRP A 138 42.06 3.10 15.39
N GLN A 139 42.22 1.78 15.59
CA GLN A 139 41.86 0.78 14.58
C GLN A 139 40.36 0.78 14.30
N ALA A 140 39.52 0.73 15.34
CA ALA A 140 38.07 0.74 15.18
C ALA A 140 37.57 2.05 14.54
N TYR A 141 38.11 3.19 14.97
CA TYR A 141 37.70 4.48 14.43
C TYR A 141 38.20 4.70 12.99
N SER A 142 39.43 4.33 12.66
CA SER A 142 39.93 4.41 11.28
C SER A 142 39.15 3.52 10.33
N LEU A 143 38.74 2.32 10.75
CA LEU A 143 37.83 1.46 9.98
C LEU A 143 36.43 2.06 9.83
N SER A 144 35.87 2.64 10.91
CA SER A 144 34.57 3.33 10.86
C SER A 144 34.62 4.55 9.93
N LEU A 145 35.66 5.37 10.02
CA LEU A 145 35.92 6.50 9.12
C LEU A 145 36.10 6.04 7.67
N ALA A 146 36.83 4.96 7.42
CA ALA A 146 36.99 4.41 6.09
C ALA A 146 35.64 3.95 5.51
N LYS A 147 34.78 3.36 6.33
CA LYS A 147 33.42 2.93 5.95
C LYS A 147 32.50 4.11 5.67
N GLN A 148 32.59 5.19 6.44
CA GLN A 148 31.69 6.35 6.31
C GLN A 148 32.17 7.39 5.30
N SER A 149 33.48 7.53 5.11
CA SER A 149 34.06 8.63 4.34
C SER A 149 35.26 8.25 3.46
N GLY A 150 35.56 6.95 3.33
CA GLY A 150 36.59 6.43 2.43
C GLY A 150 37.98 6.31 3.06
N ALA A 151 38.80 5.44 2.46
CA ALA A 151 40.15 5.11 2.94
C ALA A 151 41.09 6.33 3.03
N ALA A 152 40.91 7.35 2.19
CA ALA A 152 41.69 8.58 2.24
C ALA A 152 41.47 9.34 3.56
N ARG A 153 40.21 9.46 4.02
CA ARG A 153 39.90 10.17 5.27
C ARG A 153 40.36 9.41 6.50
N ALA A 154 40.34 8.09 6.45
CA ALA A 154 40.93 7.23 7.48
C ALA A 154 42.45 7.39 7.53
N TYR A 155 43.13 7.40 6.38
CA TYR A 155 44.57 7.64 6.28
C TYR A 155 44.94 9.03 6.82
N ASP A 156 44.24 10.08 6.38
CA ASP A 156 44.48 11.44 6.84
C ASP A 156 44.32 11.55 8.36
N TRP A 157 43.22 11.03 8.92
CA TRP A 157 43.02 11.06 10.37
C TRP A 157 44.10 10.27 11.12
N LEU A 158 44.46 9.07 10.66
CA LEU A 158 45.54 8.28 11.26
C LEU A 158 46.88 9.01 11.21
N ALA A 159 47.16 9.77 10.15
CA ALA A 159 48.39 10.55 10.02
C ALA A 159 48.51 11.67 11.07
N HIS A 160 47.37 12.20 11.57
CA HIS A 160 47.35 13.26 12.58
C HIS A 160 47.54 12.74 14.02
N LEU A 161 47.40 11.43 14.26
CA LEU A 161 47.59 10.88 15.59
C LEU A 161 49.06 10.94 16.03
N PRO A 162 49.36 11.39 17.26
CA PRO A 162 50.72 11.35 17.79
C PRO A 162 51.16 9.91 18.01
N ILE A 163 52.45 9.64 17.90
CA ILE A 163 53.03 8.35 18.26
C ILE A 163 53.16 8.28 19.79
N GLN A 164 52.56 7.27 20.44
CA GLN A 164 52.60 7.16 21.90
C GLN A 164 52.61 5.68 22.35
N GLY A 165 53.80 5.07 22.27
CA GLY A 165 54.03 3.67 22.64
C GLY A 165 53.63 2.64 21.58
N ASP A 166 53.15 3.09 20.41
CA ASP A 166 52.63 2.29 19.30
C ASP A 166 53.31 2.57 17.92
N ASP A 167 54.50 3.19 17.92
CA ASP A 167 55.23 3.70 16.73
C ASP A 167 55.26 2.72 15.54
N ASN A 168 55.79 1.51 15.76
CA ASN A 168 55.95 0.53 14.70
C ASN A 168 54.60 0.09 14.11
N VAL A 169 53.60 -0.15 14.97
CA VAL A 169 52.28 -0.63 14.53
C VAL A 169 51.54 0.48 13.76
N LEU A 170 51.70 1.73 14.17
CA LEU A 170 51.09 2.87 13.52
C LEU A 170 51.73 3.16 12.14
N HIS A 171 53.06 3.13 12.03
CA HIS A 171 53.76 3.27 10.74
C HIS A 171 53.36 2.16 9.75
N LEU A 172 53.30 0.91 10.20
CA LEU A 172 52.85 -0.20 9.35
C LEU A 172 51.38 -0.06 8.92
N ALA A 173 50.50 0.38 9.82
CA ALA A 173 49.10 0.63 9.50
C ALA A 173 48.94 1.77 8.48
N ARG A 174 49.66 2.88 8.67
CA ARG A 174 49.70 4.00 7.71
C ARG A 174 50.24 3.57 6.35
N ALA A 175 51.34 2.80 6.33
CA ALA A 175 51.92 2.25 5.09
C ALA A 175 50.93 1.33 4.35
N ASN A 176 50.18 0.49 5.06
CA ASN A 176 49.13 -0.36 4.47
C ASN A 176 48.01 0.49 3.84
N TRP A 177 47.50 1.50 4.57
CA TRP A 177 46.49 2.41 4.01
C TRP A 177 47.02 3.21 2.81
N ALA A 178 48.28 3.67 2.84
CA ALA A 178 48.93 4.32 1.71
C ALA A 178 49.05 3.38 0.50
N GLU A 179 49.40 2.12 0.70
CA GLU A 179 49.49 1.11 -0.35
C GLU A 179 48.12 0.81 -0.98
N GLN A 180 47.06 0.70 -0.17
CA GLN A 180 45.68 0.56 -0.68
C GLN A 180 45.25 1.75 -1.55
N LEU A 181 45.71 2.95 -1.19
CA LEU A 181 45.50 4.18 -1.97
C LEU A 181 46.46 4.30 -3.16
N ARG A 182 47.36 3.33 -3.38
CA ARG A 182 48.47 3.36 -4.35
C ARG A 182 49.35 4.60 -4.21
N ASN A 183 49.39 5.15 -3.00
CA ASN A 183 50.23 6.28 -2.64
C ASN A 183 51.63 5.76 -2.29
N TRP A 184 52.45 5.52 -3.32
CA TRP A 184 53.83 5.04 -3.14
C TRP A 184 54.69 6.03 -2.36
N ASP A 185 54.42 7.34 -2.49
CA ASP A 185 55.13 8.38 -1.71
C ASP A 185 54.81 8.24 -0.21
N GLY A 186 53.56 7.91 0.13
CA GLY A 186 53.16 7.59 1.52
C GLY A 186 53.76 6.28 2.02
N VAL A 187 53.83 5.23 1.18
CA VAL A 187 54.52 3.98 1.54
C VAL A 187 56.00 4.24 1.83
N ILE A 188 56.67 5.03 1.01
CA ILE A 188 58.06 5.43 1.22
C ILE A 188 58.19 6.25 2.50
N GLN A 189 57.33 7.25 2.72
CA GLN A 189 57.35 8.11 3.90
C GLN A 189 57.26 7.32 5.22
N GLU A 190 56.44 6.26 5.25
CA GLU A 190 56.19 5.47 6.45
C GLU A 190 57.20 4.32 6.63
N LEU A 191 57.65 3.66 5.54
CA LEU A 191 58.60 2.53 5.62
C LEU A 191 60.07 2.94 5.57
N ALA A 192 60.46 4.02 4.88
CA ALA A 192 61.87 4.43 4.80
C ALA A 192 62.51 4.74 6.17
N PRO A 193 61.82 5.38 7.14
CA PRO A 193 62.36 5.58 8.49
C PRO A 193 62.62 4.26 9.22
N LEU A 194 61.74 3.27 9.05
CA LEU A 194 61.91 1.93 9.62
C LEU A 194 63.08 1.19 8.96
N ALA A 195 63.34 1.44 7.66
CA ALA A 195 64.47 0.87 6.92
C ALA A 195 65.79 1.46 7.42
N ALA A 196 65.83 2.78 7.63
CA ALA A 196 66.97 3.48 8.21
C ALA A 196 67.31 2.98 9.63
N ARG A 197 66.29 2.60 10.41
CA ARG A 197 66.44 2.00 11.75
C ARG A 197 66.73 0.49 11.72
N LYS A 198 66.82 -0.14 10.53
CA LYS A 198 66.97 -1.60 10.33
C LYS A 198 65.90 -2.44 11.02
N GLN A 199 64.69 -1.88 11.11
CA GLN A 199 63.52 -2.52 11.71
C GLN A 199 62.54 -3.06 10.66
N LEU A 200 62.91 -2.97 9.37
CA LEU A 200 62.18 -3.58 8.29
C LEU A 200 62.47 -5.08 8.22
N ASP A 201 61.42 -5.88 8.12
CA ASP A 201 61.56 -7.28 7.76
C ASP A 201 61.75 -7.44 6.23
N ALA A 202 61.90 -8.68 5.78
CA ALA A 202 62.13 -8.97 4.36
C ALA A 202 60.92 -8.62 3.47
N GLU A 203 59.70 -8.71 3.99
CA GLU A 203 58.47 -8.40 3.26
C GLU A 203 58.34 -6.90 3.07
N ASP A 204 58.53 -6.13 4.14
CA ASP A 204 58.51 -4.68 4.09
C ASP A 204 59.69 -4.10 3.29
N TRP A 205 60.86 -4.76 3.27
CA TRP A 205 61.99 -4.36 2.40
C TRP A 205 61.61 -4.46 0.94
N GLN A 206 60.92 -5.55 0.58
CA GLN A 206 60.44 -5.74 -0.76
C GLN A 206 59.34 -4.73 -1.12
N ARG A 207 58.45 -4.37 -0.17
CA ARG A 207 57.42 -3.33 -0.36
C ARG A 207 58.06 -1.97 -0.63
N LEU A 208 59.09 -1.59 0.11
CA LEU A 208 59.85 -0.35 -0.10
C LEU A 208 60.65 -0.37 -1.43
N ALA A 209 61.33 -1.46 -1.74
CA ALA A 209 62.06 -1.62 -3.01
C ALA A 209 61.11 -1.53 -4.22
N ASN A 210 59.93 -2.15 -4.12
CA ASN A 210 58.90 -2.02 -5.13
C ASN A 210 58.41 -0.57 -5.24
N ALA A 211 58.18 0.13 -4.13
CA ALA A 211 57.76 1.53 -4.17
C ALA A 211 58.78 2.41 -4.92
N TYR A 212 60.08 2.25 -4.67
CA TYR A 212 61.12 2.96 -5.43
C TYR A 212 61.15 2.58 -6.91
N VAL A 213 61.00 1.30 -7.26
CA VAL A 213 60.91 0.85 -8.66
C VAL A 213 59.66 1.43 -9.34
N GLN A 214 58.51 1.45 -8.68
CA GLN A 214 57.27 2.02 -9.22
C GLN A 214 57.44 3.52 -9.53
N ARG A 215 58.22 4.24 -8.71
CA ARG A 215 58.55 5.66 -8.85
C ARG A 215 59.77 5.94 -9.73
N LEU A 216 60.51 4.91 -10.16
CA LEU A 216 61.77 5.03 -10.90
C LEU A 216 62.83 5.89 -10.16
N GLU A 217 62.84 5.83 -8.82
CA GLU A 217 63.79 6.58 -8.00
C GLU A 217 65.15 5.89 -7.96
N GLU A 218 66.06 6.32 -8.85
CA GLU A 218 67.36 5.67 -9.04
C GLU A 218 68.25 5.69 -7.78
N GLN A 219 68.43 6.87 -7.17
CA GLN A 219 69.39 7.02 -6.06
C GLN A 219 68.94 6.33 -4.76
N PRO A 220 67.71 6.53 -4.25
CA PRO A 220 67.23 5.82 -3.07
C PRO A 220 67.18 4.29 -3.26
N LEU A 221 66.90 3.83 -4.48
CA LEU A 221 66.94 2.40 -4.81
C LEU A 221 68.36 1.84 -4.79
N GLU A 222 69.34 2.56 -5.34
CA GLU A 222 70.76 2.18 -5.27
C GLU A 222 71.23 2.05 -3.81
N ASP A 223 70.83 2.97 -2.93
CA ASP A 223 71.16 2.93 -1.51
C ASP A 223 70.47 1.75 -0.80
N LEU A 224 69.20 1.49 -1.09
CA LEU A 224 68.46 0.35 -0.54
C LEU A 224 69.04 -1.00 -0.99
N LEU A 225 69.56 -1.07 -2.23
CA LEU A 225 70.20 -2.27 -2.78
C LEU A 225 71.49 -2.66 -2.04
N GLN A 226 72.15 -1.74 -1.35
CA GLN A 226 73.30 -2.04 -0.49
C GLN A 226 72.90 -2.83 0.75
N GLN A 227 71.64 -2.70 1.18
CA GLN A 227 71.06 -3.39 2.34
C GLN A 227 70.19 -4.57 1.92
N ALA A 228 70.32 -5.02 0.66
CA ALA A 228 69.49 -6.11 0.14
C ALA A 228 69.65 -7.39 0.97
N PRO A 229 68.56 -8.08 1.31
CA PRO A 229 68.61 -9.34 2.06
C PRO A 229 69.47 -10.41 1.36
N THR A 230 69.54 -10.39 0.01
CA THR A 230 70.38 -11.29 -0.80
C THR A 230 70.87 -10.64 -2.12
N PRO A 231 72.01 -11.09 -2.71
CA PRO A 231 72.46 -10.64 -4.03
C PRO A 231 71.47 -10.94 -5.16
N GLU A 232 70.68 -12.00 -5.01
CA GLU A 232 69.63 -12.36 -5.96
C GLU A 232 68.46 -11.36 -5.90
N ALA A 233 68.08 -10.91 -4.69
CA ALA A 233 67.10 -9.83 -4.53
C ALA A 233 67.58 -8.55 -5.22
N ALA A 234 68.87 -8.19 -5.08
CA ALA A 234 69.44 -7.03 -5.75
C ALA A 234 69.44 -7.16 -7.28
N ARG A 235 69.78 -8.33 -7.82
CA ARG A 235 69.70 -8.61 -9.27
C ARG A 235 68.26 -8.50 -9.78
N LYS A 236 67.30 -9.08 -9.06
CA LYS A 236 65.87 -9.02 -9.41
C LYS A 236 65.38 -7.58 -9.47
N VAL A 237 65.79 -6.74 -8.54
CA VAL A 237 65.42 -5.32 -8.52
C VAL A 237 66.07 -4.54 -9.67
N ARG A 238 67.35 -4.76 -10.00
CA ARG A 238 68.00 -4.10 -11.15
C ARG A 238 67.32 -4.46 -12.48
N LEU A 239 66.98 -5.73 -12.66
CA LEU A 239 66.22 -6.17 -13.83
C LEU A 239 64.79 -5.63 -13.81
N ALA A 240 64.13 -5.59 -12.65
CA ALA A 240 62.82 -4.96 -12.50
C ALA A 240 62.87 -3.45 -12.84
N MET A 241 63.98 -2.77 -12.56
CA MET A 241 64.21 -1.38 -12.95
C MET A 241 64.38 -1.24 -14.47
N VAL A 242 65.15 -2.13 -15.12
CA VAL A 242 65.25 -2.17 -16.58
C VAL A 242 63.88 -2.43 -17.20
N ASP A 243 63.18 -3.47 -16.74
CA ASP A 243 61.88 -3.87 -17.27
C ASP A 243 60.82 -2.78 -17.01
N ARG A 244 60.86 -2.10 -15.86
CA ARG A 244 60.01 -0.96 -15.55
C ARG A 244 60.34 0.24 -16.43
N ALA A 245 61.62 0.57 -16.64
CA ALA A 245 62.04 1.65 -17.52
C ALA A 245 61.62 1.36 -18.98
N VAL A 246 61.74 0.12 -19.44
CA VAL A 246 61.20 -0.31 -20.76
C VAL A 246 59.68 -0.18 -20.79
N ALA A 247 58.98 -0.67 -19.75
CA ALA A 247 57.51 -0.60 -19.67
C ALA A 247 56.98 0.84 -19.63
N MET A 248 57.73 1.76 -19.02
CA MET A 248 57.42 3.19 -18.97
C MET A 248 57.93 3.97 -20.20
N GLY A 249 58.54 3.28 -21.18
CA GLY A 249 59.02 3.88 -22.42
C GLY A 249 60.31 4.68 -22.29
N HIS A 250 60.96 4.64 -21.13
CA HIS A 250 62.26 5.27 -20.89
C HIS A 250 63.40 4.40 -21.43
N LEU A 251 63.39 4.14 -22.74
CA LEU A 251 64.30 3.20 -23.41
C LEU A 251 65.78 3.59 -23.27
N GLN A 252 66.08 4.90 -23.17
CA GLN A 252 67.43 5.38 -22.89
C GLN A 252 67.87 5.10 -21.44
N GLN A 253 66.95 5.19 -20.47
CA GLN A 253 67.21 4.83 -19.08
C GLN A 253 67.40 3.32 -18.94
N ALA A 254 66.54 2.53 -19.60
CA ALA A 254 66.71 1.09 -19.72
C ALA A 254 68.06 0.73 -20.37
N GLN A 255 68.49 1.45 -21.41
CA GLN A 255 69.77 1.21 -22.08
C GLN A 255 70.95 1.46 -21.15
N ARG A 256 70.89 2.51 -20.34
CA ARG A 256 71.92 2.82 -19.33
C ARG A 256 71.94 1.78 -18.20
N TRP A 257 70.79 1.41 -17.64
CA TRP A 257 70.69 0.36 -16.63
C TRP A 257 71.07 -1.03 -17.16
N MET A 258 70.85 -1.27 -18.45
CA MET A 258 71.32 -2.48 -19.12
C MET A 258 72.83 -2.49 -19.26
N GLN A 259 73.42 -1.34 -19.60
CA GLN A 259 74.87 -1.15 -19.69
C GLN A 259 75.55 -1.14 -18.32
N SER A 260 74.83 -0.88 -17.22
CA SER A 260 75.36 -0.94 -15.84
C SER A 260 75.35 -2.35 -15.24
N LEU A 261 74.83 -3.35 -15.97
CA LEU A 261 74.98 -4.74 -15.60
C LEU A 261 76.48 -5.12 -15.57
N PRO A 262 76.90 -6.01 -14.65
CA PRO A 262 78.27 -6.52 -14.61
C PRO A 262 78.74 -7.06 -15.97
N ALA A 263 80.03 -6.91 -16.30
CA ALA A 263 80.60 -7.29 -17.60
C ALA A 263 80.40 -8.78 -17.96
N GLY A 264 80.32 -9.66 -16.95
CA GLY A 264 79.98 -11.08 -17.14
C GLY A 264 78.57 -11.28 -17.69
N ASP A 265 77.62 -10.41 -17.32
CA ASP A 265 76.25 -10.43 -17.84
C ASP A 265 76.18 -9.83 -19.25
N LEU A 266 76.98 -8.82 -19.60
CA LEU A 266 76.99 -8.22 -20.96
C LEU A 266 77.69 -9.06 -22.02
N ALA A 267 78.62 -9.94 -21.62
CA ALA A 267 79.27 -10.87 -22.54
C ALA A 267 78.33 -11.98 -23.01
N ASP A 268 77.21 -12.19 -22.32
CA ASP A 268 76.17 -13.12 -22.74
C ASP A 268 75.56 -12.68 -24.09
N PRO A 269 75.56 -13.56 -25.11
CA PRO A 269 74.88 -13.32 -26.39
C PRO A 269 73.43 -12.87 -26.23
N ALA A 270 72.72 -13.33 -25.19
CA ALA A 270 71.34 -12.93 -24.92
C ALA A 270 71.26 -11.44 -24.55
N GLN A 271 72.18 -10.92 -23.74
CA GLN A 271 72.20 -9.51 -23.38
C GLN A 271 72.72 -8.61 -24.51
N ARG A 272 73.64 -9.11 -25.36
CA ARG A 272 74.06 -8.40 -26.59
C ARG A 272 72.94 -8.29 -27.61
N GLN A 273 72.16 -9.34 -27.77
CA GLN A 273 70.93 -9.31 -28.58
C GLN A 273 69.94 -8.29 -28.02
N ARG A 274 69.72 -8.29 -26.69
CA ARG A 274 68.84 -7.32 -26.02
C ARG A 274 69.32 -5.88 -26.20
N LEU A 275 70.63 -5.65 -26.17
CA LEU A 275 71.24 -4.34 -26.44
C LEU A 275 71.13 -3.92 -27.91
N TRP A 276 71.27 -4.84 -28.86
CA TRP A 276 71.04 -4.57 -30.28
C TRP A 276 69.58 -4.22 -30.57
N GLU A 277 68.63 -4.93 -29.94
CA GLU A 277 67.21 -4.60 -30.01
C GLU A 277 66.93 -3.22 -29.42
N LEU A 278 67.54 -2.91 -28.27
CA LEU A 278 67.38 -1.62 -27.64
C LEU A 278 67.98 -0.50 -28.50
N ALA A 279 69.15 -0.71 -29.13
CA ALA A 279 69.76 0.22 -30.09
C ALA A 279 68.88 0.42 -31.34
N ARG A 280 68.23 -0.64 -31.84
CA ARG A 280 67.24 -0.54 -32.92
C ARG A 280 66.02 0.28 -32.52
N GLN A 281 65.62 0.24 -31.27
CA GLN A 281 64.48 0.99 -30.74
C GLN A 281 64.83 2.44 -30.38
N THR A 282 66.03 2.69 -29.85
CA THR A 282 66.53 4.04 -29.55
C THR A 282 67.02 4.78 -30.81
N GLY A 283 67.09 4.10 -31.95
CA GLY A 283 67.35 4.71 -33.26
C GLY A 283 68.83 4.95 -33.54
N ASP A 284 69.73 4.26 -32.84
CA ASP A 284 71.17 4.39 -33.02
C ASP A 284 71.61 3.66 -34.31
N THR A 285 71.54 4.36 -35.45
CA THR A 285 71.82 3.79 -36.78
C THR A 285 73.25 3.30 -36.91
N GLN A 286 74.21 3.93 -36.22
CA GLN A 286 75.61 3.50 -36.21
C GLN A 286 75.79 2.22 -35.39
N ALA A 287 75.24 2.15 -34.18
CA ALA A 287 75.28 0.92 -33.38
C ALA A 287 74.58 -0.23 -34.12
N VAL A 288 73.47 0.02 -34.80
CA VAL A 288 72.75 -1.03 -35.55
C VAL A 288 73.53 -1.48 -36.78
N GLN A 289 74.14 -0.58 -37.56
CA GLN A 289 74.94 -0.99 -38.72
C GLN A 289 76.19 -1.78 -38.31
N ARG A 290 76.89 -1.32 -37.26
CA ARG A 290 78.07 -2.00 -36.70
C ARG A 290 77.71 -3.36 -36.11
N LEU A 291 76.74 -3.40 -35.19
CA LEU A 291 76.29 -4.65 -34.56
C LEU A 291 75.67 -5.61 -35.59
N SER A 292 75.01 -5.11 -36.64
CA SER A 292 74.51 -5.97 -37.73
C SER A 292 75.64 -6.59 -38.53
N GLY A 293 76.76 -5.88 -38.73
CA GLY A 293 77.97 -6.46 -39.32
C GLY A 293 78.64 -7.49 -38.40
N GLU A 294 78.83 -7.16 -37.11
CA GLU A 294 79.40 -8.05 -36.09
C GLU A 294 78.58 -9.33 -35.87
N LEU A 295 77.25 -9.22 -36.00
CA LEU A 295 76.28 -10.32 -35.93
C LEU A 295 75.99 -10.96 -37.30
N GLN A 296 76.71 -10.56 -38.38
CA GLN A 296 76.59 -11.10 -39.75
C GLN A 296 75.15 -11.13 -40.31
N ARG A 297 74.43 -10.02 -40.22
CA ARG A 297 73.04 -9.93 -40.66
C ARG A 297 72.91 -9.80 -42.19
N PRO A 298 71.87 -10.39 -42.82
CA PRO A 298 71.58 -10.25 -44.24
C PRO A 298 71.59 -8.80 -44.79
N CYS A 299 72.14 -8.63 -45.99
CA CYS A 299 72.30 -7.32 -46.65
C CYS A 299 70.96 -6.58 -46.84
N LEU A 300 69.92 -7.32 -47.26
CA LEU A 300 68.57 -6.80 -47.41
C LEU A 300 67.90 -6.48 -46.06
N GLU A 301 68.21 -7.20 -44.96
CA GLU A 301 67.69 -6.91 -43.61
C GLU A 301 68.18 -5.53 -43.13
N THR A 302 69.45 -5.21 -43.42
CA THR A 302 70.03 -3.92 -43.06
C THR A 302 69.49 -2.79 -43.96
N ALA A 303 69.39 -3.03 -45.27
CA ALA A 303 68.79 -2.08 -46.22
C ALA A 303 67.34 -1.75 -45.84
N GLU A 304 66.59 -2.77 -45.41
CA GLU A 304 65.21 -2.64 -44.98
C GLU A 304 65.08 -1.85 -43.69
N TRP A 305 65.92 -2.11 -42.69
CA TRP A 305 65.89 -1.38 -41.43
C TRP A 305 66.28 0.10 -41.59
N LEU A 306 67.22 0.38 -42.50
CA LEU A 306 67.66 1.73 -42.84
C LEU A 306 66.63 2.47 -43.68
N SER A 307 65.85 1.79 -44.53
CA SER A 307 64.91 2.41 -45.47
C SER A 307 64.03 3.54 -44.91
N PRO A 308 63.42 3.42 -43.72
CA PRO A 308 62.62 4.51 -43.15
C PRO A 308 63.44 5.55 -42.35
N ARG A 309 64.69 5.27 -41.98
CA ARG A 309 65.51 6.10 -41.07
C ARG A 309 66.55 6.92 -41.81
N ASP A 310 67.09 6.35 -42.89
CA ASP A 310 68.01 6.98 -43.81
C ASP A 310 67.76 6.39 -45.21
N PRO A 311 66.80 6.97 -45.97
CA PRO A 311 66.42 6.48 -47.30
C PRO A 311 67.59 6.52 -48.30
N HIS A 312 68.55 7.41 -48.09
CA HIS A 312 69.73 7.51 -48.93
C HIS A 312 70.70 6.36 -48.64
N ALA A 313 71.01 6.09 -47.37
CA ALA A 313 71.81 4.93 -46.98
C ALA A 313 71.15 3.61 -47.40
N ALA A 314 69.83 3.53 -47.33
CA ALA A 314 69.07 2.36 -47.75
C ALA A 314 69.02 2.16 -49.27
N LEU A 315 68.83 3.22 -50.08
CA LEU A 315 68.88 3.12 -51.54
C LEU A 315 70.30 2.76 -52.01
N ALA A 316 71.32 3.30 -51.35
CA ALA A 316 72.70 2.91 -51.58
C ALA A 316 72.93 1.43 -51.26
N GLN A 317 72.46 0.96 -50.10
CA GLN A 317 72.49 -0.46 -49.73
C GLN A 317 71.74 -1.33 -50.75
N LEU A 318 70.54 -0.91 -51.22
CA LEU A 318 69.68 -1.67 -52.13
C LEU A 318 70.25 -1.84 -53.54
N ARG A 319 70.93 -0.82 -54.09
CA ARG A 319 71.54 -0.92 -55.43
C ARG A 319 72.59 -2.03 -55.52
N GLY A 320 73.27 -2.31 -54.41
CA GLY A 320 74.23 -3.42 -54.29
C GLY A 320 73.60 -4.76 -53.92
N CYS A 321 72.31 -4.81 -53.61
CA CYS A 321 71.60 -6.06 -53.32
C CYS A 321 71.17 -6.77 -54.60
N SER A 322 71.32 -8.09 -54.64
CA SER A 322 70.82 -8.89 -55.77
C SER A 322 69.29 -9.01 -55.74
N PRO A 323 68.58 -8.66 -56.84
CA PRO A 323 67.14 -8.90 -56.97
C PRO A 323 66.76 -10.37 -56.98
N SER A 324 67.70 -11.29 -57.24
CA SER A 324 67.44 -12.73 -57.24
C SER A 324 67.65 -13.39 -55.89
N ALA A 325 68.39 -12.75 -54.97
CA ALA A 325 68.62 -13.27 -53.63
C ALA A 325 67.32 -13.28 -52.82
N ASP A 326 66.51 -12.24 -52.97
CA ASP A 326 65.14 -12.16 -52.49
C ASP A 326 64.33 -11.18 -53.36
N PRO A 327 63.68 -11.68 -54.44
CA PRO A 327 62.91 -10.87 -55.39
C PRO A 327 61.73 -10.13 -54.76
N GLN A 328 61.21 -10.63 -53.65
CA GLN A 328 60.14 -10.00 -52.91
C GLN A 328 60.65 -8.77 -52.18
N THR A 329 61.67 -8.94 -51.36
CA THR A 329 62.24 -7.86 -50.54
C THR A 329 62.84 -6.78 -51.43
N TRP A 330 63.46 -7.18 -52.54
CA TRP A 330 63.94 -6.23 -53.55
C TRP A 330 62.80 -5.42 -54.19
N LEU A 331 61.72 -6.07 -54.62
CA LEU A 331 60.57 -5.39 -55.22
C LEU A 331 59.92 -4.40 -54.24
N VAL A 332 59.78 -4.79 -52.97
CA VAL A 332 59.21 -3.94 -51.92
C VAL A 332 60.10 -2.72 -51.64
N LEU A 333 61.42 -2.91 -51.54
CA LEU A 333 62.35 -1.81 -51.31
C LEU A 333 62.44 -0.89 -52.53
N ALA A 334 62.42 -1.44 -53.76
CA ALA A 334 62.38 -0.65 -54.99
C ALA A 334 61.09 0.19 -55.09
N GLN A 335 59.94 -0.37 -54.69
CA GLN A 335 58.67 0.35 -54.64
C GLN A 335 58.68 1.46 -53.57
N ARG A 336 59.20 1.16 -52.37
CA ARG A 336 59.25 2.10 -51.24
C ARG A 336 60.17 3.28 -51.50
N LEU A 337 61.30 3.03 -52.15
CA LEU A 337 62.27 4.05 -52.53
C LEU A 337 61.90 4.71 -53.89
N GLN A 338 60.68 4.46 -54.40
CA GLN A 338 60.11 5.04 -55.62
C GLN A 338 61.00 4.87 -56.87
N ALA A 339 61.65 3.73 -57.00
CA ALA A 339 62.53 3.44 -58.13
C ALA A 339 61.73 2.98 -59.37
N THR A 340 60.87 3.87 -59.91
CA THR A 340 59.96 3.58 -61.04
C THR A 340 60.70 3.07 -62.28
N GLU A 341 61.90 3.59 -62.55
CA GLU A 341 62.74 3.11 -63.65
C GLU A 341 63.21 1.66 -63.42
N LEU A 342 63.57 1.30 -62.18
CA LEU A 342 63.89 -0.09 -61.84
C LEU A 342 62.66 -1.00 -62.01
N LEU A 343 61.45 -0.51 -61.72
CA LEU A 343 60.20 -1.27 -61.87
C LEU A 343 59.73 -1.44 -63.32
N GLN A 344 59.99 -0.48 -64.21
CA GLN A 344 59.61 -0.59 -65.63
C GLN A 344 60.52 -1.56 -66.38
N ASN A 345 61.82 -1.49 -66.09
CA ASN A 345 62.85 -2.11 -66.91
C ASN A 345 63.28 -3.49 -66.40
N GLN A 346 63.11 -3.79 -65.10
CA GLN A 346 63.52 -5.06 -64.54
C GLN A 346 62.38 -6.10 -64.65
N ARG A 347 62.65 -7.24 -65.28
CA ARG A 347 61.78 -8.42 -65.18
C ARG A 347 62.15 -9.21 -63.95
N LEU A 348 61.16 -9.56 -63.15
CA LEU A 348 61.32 -10.46 -62.03
C LEU A 348 60.89 -11.88 -62.43
N PRO A 349 61.29 -12.92 -61.70
CA PRO A 349 60.67 -14.23 -61.84
C PRO A 349 59.20 -14.17 -61.43
N GLU A 350 58.32 -14.92 -62.10
CA GLU A 350 56.96 -15.11 -61.60
C GLU A 350 57.02 -15.77 -60.20
N PRO A 351 56.19 -15.34 -59.24
CA PRO A 351 55.01 -14.47 -59.37
C PRO A 351 55.30 -12.95 -59.21
N TRP A 352 56.56 -12.54 -59.03
CA TRP A 352 56.93 -11.16 -58.71
C TRP A 352 56.83 -10.22 -59.92
N ASP A 353 56.94 -10.75 -61.14
CA ASP A 353 56.69 -9.94 -62.35
C ASP A 353 55.21 -9.57 -62.50
N SER A 354 54.29 -10.48 -62.14
CA SER A 354 52.86 -10.15 -62.06
C SER A 354 52.60 -9.01 -61.08
N LYS A 355 53.22 -9.02 -59.90
CA LYS A 355 53.12 -7.95 -58.90
C LYS A 355 53.77 -6.64 -59.35
N ARG A 356 54.85 -6.70 -60.13
CA ARG A 356 55.45 -5.54 -60.79
C ARG A 356 54.48 -4.92 -61.82
N ARG A 357 53.81 -5.75 -62.62
CA ARG A 357 52.80 -5.30 -63.60
C ARG A 357 51.57 -4.69 -62.91
N GLU A 358 51.08 -5.28 -61.84
CA GLU A 358 50.04 -4.69 -60.99
C GLU A 358 50.44 -3.32 -60.45
N ARG A 359 51.69 -3.18 -60.00
CA ARG A 359 52.20 -1.88 -59.54
C ARG A 359 52.29 -0.84 -60.66
N LEU A 360 52.57 -1.29 -61.87
CA LEU A 360 52.55 -0.44 -63.06
C LEU A 360 51.13 0.05 -63.37
N LEU A 361 50.11 -0.81 -63.22
CA LEU A 361 48.70 -0.44 -63.37
C LEU A 361 48.28 0.62 -62.33
N ASP A 362 48.74 0.50 -61.07
CA ASP A 362 48.53 1.51 -60.03
C ASP A 362 49.15 2.86 -60.42
N ILE A 363 50.35 2.86 -61.01
CA ILE A 363 51.03 4.08 -61.46
C ILE A 363 50.23 4.74 -62.60
N TRP A 364 49.65 3.97 -63.54
CA TRP A 364 48.78 4.51 -64.60
C TRP A 364 47.47 5.09 -64.07
N GLN A 365 46.91 4.50 -63.03
CA GLN A 365 45.73 5.03 -62.36
C GLN A 365 46.04 6.35 -61.64
N GLN A 366 47.21 6.47 -60.99
CA GLN A 366 47.68 7.72 -60.37
C GLN A 366 47.95 8.84 -61.39
N GLN A 367 48.20 8.48 -62.65
CA GLN A 367 48.36 9.42 -63.77
C GLN A 367 47.03 9.80 -64.45
N GLY A 368 45.88 9.40 -63.89
CA GLY A 368 44.55 9.78 -64.36
C GLY A 368 44.02 9.01 -65.59
N GLN A 369 44.65 7.89 -65.98
CA GLN A 369 44.30 7.14 -67.19
C GLN A 369 43.27 6.02 -66.93
N SER A 370 42.19 6.33 -66.22
CA SER A 370 41.19 5.37 -65.72
C SER A 370 40.44 4.59 -66.79
N ASP A 371 40.23 5.16 -67.98
CA ASP A 371 39.54 4.50 -69.09
C ASP A 371 40.36 3.33 -69.67
N LYS A 372 41.69 3.49 -69.74
CA LYS A 372 42.61 2.41 -70.20
C LYS A 372 42.60 1.24 -69.23
N VAL A 373 42.52 1.54 -67.93
CA VAL A 373 42.41 0.52 -66.87
C VAL A 373 41.06 -0.20 -66.94
N MET A 374 39.94 0.52 -67.13
CA MET A 374 38.60 -0.09 -67.29
C MET A 374 38.50 -1.00 -68.51
N ALA A 375 38.99 -0.54 -69.67
CA ALA A 375 38.95 -1.33 -70.90
C ALA A 375 39.79 -2.60 -70.79
N TRP A 376 40.97 -2.52 -70.17
CA TRP A 376 41.81 -3.69 -69.91
C TRP A 376 41.11 -4.68 -68.98
N LEU A 377 40.54 -4.22 -67.85
CA LEU A 377 39.84 -5.07 -66.88
C LEU A 377 38.56 -5.72 -67.43
N ALA A 378 37.81 -5.02 -68.30
CA ALA A 378 36.61 -5.59 -68.93
C ALA A 378 36.94 -6.74 -69.90
N SER A 379 38.14 -6.73 -70.49
CA SER A 379 38.61 -7.77 -71.42
C SER A 379 39.20 -9.02 -70.75
N GLN A 380 39.48 -8.95 -69.44
CA GLN A 380 39.96 -10.10 -68.66
C GLN A 380 38.79 -11.02 -68.25
N PRO A 381 39.07 -12.32 -67.95
CA PRO A 381 38.10 -13.19 -67.29
C PRO A 381 37.54 -12.52 -66.03
N GLN A 382 36.22 -12.54 -65.85
CA GLN A 382 35.53 -11.87 -64.75
C GLN A 382 35.68 -12.64 -63.43
N THR A 383 36.93 -12.78 -62.99
CA THR A 383 37.31 -13.30 -61.68
C THR A 383 36.91 -12.30 -60.58
N ALA A 384 36.92 -12.78 -59.34
CA ALA A 384 36.67 -11.96 -58.17
C ALA A 384 37.50 -10.65 -58.17
N ASP A 385 38.81 -10.73 -58.37
CA ASP A 385 39.70 -9.57 -58.35
C ASP A 385 39.37 -8.55 -59.45
N VAL A 386 38.95 -9.03 -60.64
CA VAL A 386 38.52 -8.18 -61.75
C VAL A 386 37.19 -7.49 -61.44
N LEU A 387 36.22 -8.21 -60.87
CA LEU A 387 34.93 -7.64 -60.46
C LEU A 387 35.11 -6.56 -59.39
N LYS A 388 35.94 -6.82 -58.38
CA LYS A 388 36.29 -5.86 -57.32
C LYS A 388 36.91 -4.60 -57.90
N ARG A 389 37.96 -4.74 -58.73
CA ARG A 389 38.67 -3.58 -59.29
C ARG A 389 37.79 -2.75 -60.22
N ARG A 390 36.87 -3.38 -60.97
CA ARG A 390 35.86 -2.69 -61.77
C ARG A 390 34.84 -1.94 -60.91
N ALA A 391 34.39 -2.54 -59.80
CA ALA A 391 33.45 -1.92 -58.88
C ALA A 391 34.06 -0.67 -58.20
N GLU A 392 35.31 -0.77 -57.73
CA GLU A 392 36.07 0.36 -57.16
C GLU A 392 36.23 1.52 -58.16
N LEU A 393 36.52 1.19 -59.42
CA LEU A 393 36.73 2.19 -60.46
C LEU A 393 35.41 2.87 -60.88
N LEU A 394 34.30 2.13 -60.96
CA LEU A 394 32.97 2.70 -61.22
C LEU A 394 32.48 3.58 -60.08
N GLN A 395 32.78 3.21 -58.84
CA GLN A 395 32.49 4.02 -57.66
C GLN A 395 33.29 5.32 -57.66
N ALA A 396 34.58 5.27 -58.03
CA ALA A 396 35.42 6.47 -58.19
C ALA A 396 34.94 7.39 -59.33
N LEU A 397 34.23 6.85 -60.32
CA LEU A 397 33.61 7.58 -61.44
C LEU A 397 32.17 8.06 -61.13
N GLY A 398 31.65 7.82 -59.91
CA GLY A 398 30.31 8.25 -59.50
C GLY A 398 29.15 7.39 -60.03
N ARG A 399 29.42 6.26 -60.68
CA ARG A 399 28.40 5.35 -61.26
C ARG A 399 27.92 4.33 -60.22
N ASN A 400 27.32 4.83 -59.15
CA ASN A 400 27.02 4.07 -57.92
C ASN A 400 26.05 2.90 -58.11
N GLY A 401 25.10 2.99 -59.04
CA GLY A 401 24.16 1.90 -59.34
C GLY A 401 24.86 0.67 -59.95
N GLU A 402 25.77 0.90 -60.90
CA GLU A 402 26.53 -0.17 -61.53
C GLU A 402 27.61 -0.74 -60.60
N ALA A 403 28.23 0.13 -59.78
CA ALA A 403 29.16 -0.30 -58.75
C ALA A 403 28.47 -1.20 -57.71
N ALA A 404 27.24 -0.89 -57.27
CA ALA A 404 26.49 -1.71 -56.32
C ALA A 404 26.27 -3.14 -56.85
N THR A 405 25.85 -3.27 -58.10
CA THR A 405 25.63 -4.58 -58.74
C THR A 405 26.91 -5.41 -58.86
N LEU A 406 28.06 -4.78 -59.17
CA LEU A 406 29.34 -5.49 -59.24
C LEU A 406 29.87 -5.88 -57.87
N TRP A 407 29.69 -5.04 -56.85
CA TRP A 407 30.03 -5.37 -55.47
C TRP A 407 29.18 -6.53 -54.92
N GLU A 408 27.89 -6.57 -55.25
CA GLU A 408 27.00 -7.69 -54.91
C GLU A 408 27.45 -8.98 -55.60
N ARG A 409 27.75 -8.93 -56.91
CA ARG A 409 28.24 -10.09 -57.66
C ARG A 409 29.58 -10.59 -57.12
N HIS A 410 30.46 -9.66 -56.72
CA HIS A 410 31.73 -10.01 -56.06
C HIS A 410 31.49 -10.71 -54.72
N TYR A 411 30.53 -10.23 -53.91
CA TYR A 411 30.13 -10.90 -52.67
C TYR A 411 29.57 -12.31 -52.94
N GLN A 412 28.69 -12.48 -53.92
CA GLN A 412 28.11 -13.79 -54.27
C GLN A 412 29.19 -14.81 -54.69
N GLN A 413 30.27 -14.38 -55.36
CA GLN A 413 31.36 -15.26 -55.77
C GLN A 413 32.36 -15.60 -54.65
N THR A 414 32.57 -14.70 -53.69
CA THR A 414 33.68 -14.80 -52.73
C THR A 414 33.25 -14.97 -51.28
N GLY A 415 32.01 -14.64 -50.94
CA GLY A 415 31.55 -14.48 -49.56
C GLY A 415 32.19 -13.27 -48.84
N ASN A 416 32.87 -12.36 -49.54
CA ASN A 416 33.59 -11.25 -48.93
C ASN A 416 32.64 -10.20 -48.32
N LEU A 417 32.70 -10.03 -46.99
CA LEU A 417 31.82 -9.15 -46.23
C LEU A 417 32.06 -7.65 -46.47
N ASP A 418 33.25 -7.21 -46.88
CA ASP A 418 33.49 -5.81 -47.25
C ASP A 418 32.77 -5.45 -48.55
N SER A 419 32.65 -6.42 -49.45
CA SER A 419 31.93 -6.26 -50.72
C SER A 419 30.42 -6.18 -50.49
N LEU A 420 29.91 -6.99 -49.57
CA LEU A 420 28.53 -6.87 -49.07
C LEU A 420 28.28 -5.50 -48.42
N ASN A 421 29.22 -5.01 -47.60
CA ASN A 421 29.10 -3.71 -46.97
C ASN A 421 29.03 -2.58 -48.01
N GLN A 422 29.87 -2.60 -49.04
CA GLN A 422 29.82 -1.60 -50.12
C GLN A 422 28.55 -1.72 -50.97
N ALA A 423 28.15 -2.94 -51.34
CA ALA A 423 26.93 -3.19 -52.11
C ALA A 423 25.69 -2.63 -51.39
N THR A 424 25.53 -2.96 -50.10
CA THR A 424 24.38 -2.54 -49.30
C THR A 424 24.43 -1.05 -48.96
N TYR A 425 25.62 -0.45 -48.82
CA TYR A 425 25.78 1.00 -48.65
C TYR A 425 25.32 1.78 -49.89
N LEU A 426 25.80 1.37 -51.07
CA LEU A 426 25.46 2.00 -52.34
C LEU A 426 23.98 1.76 -52.71
N ALA A 427 23.44 0.57 -52.42
CA ALA A 427 22.03 0.27 -52.63
C ALA A 427 21.11 1.20 -51.83
N LEU A 428 21.41 1.45 -50.55
CA LEU A 428 20.66 2.40 -49.72
C LEU A 428 20.74 3.84 -50.26
N ASN A 429 21.94 4.28 -50.67
CA ASN A 429 22.11 5.62 -51.27
C ASN A 429 21.34 5.78 -52.60
N ASN A 430 21.09 4.67 -53.31
CA ASN A 430 20.29 4.65 -54.54
C ASN A 430 18.78 4.41 -54.29
N GLY A 431 18.31 4.41 -53.04
CA GLY A 431 16.90 4.23 -52.67
C GLY A 431 16.41 2.77 -52.66
N GLN A 432 17.29 1.78 -52.83
CA GLN A 432 16.95 0.35 -52.88
C GLN A 432 16.91 -0.27 -51.47
N ARG A 433 16.03 0.25 -50.61
CA ARG A 433 15.94 -0.16 -49.19
C ARG A 433 15.64 -1.64 -48.99
N ASP A 434 14.61 -2.15 -49.66
CA ASP A 434 14.15 -3.54 -49.47
C ASP A 434 15.21 -4.56 -49.93
N HIS A 435 15.88 -4.27 -51.06
CA HIS A 435 16.96 -5.11 -51.59
C HIS A 435 18.16 -5.13 -50.63
N ALA A 436 18.57 -3.97 -50.12
CA ALA A 436 19.65 -3.88 -49.15
C ALA A 436 19.31 -4.61 -47.84
N GLN A 437 18.05 -4.53 -47.38
CA GLN A 437 17.59 -5.26 -46.19
C GLN A 437 17.65 -6.77 -46.41
N GLN A 438 17.08 -7.29 -47.52
CA GLN A 438 17.11 -8.72 -47.84
C GLN A 438 18.53 -9.25 -47.92
N LEU A 439 19.43 -8.53 -48.60
CA LEU A 439 20.82 -8.94 -48.75
C LEU A 439 21.57 -8.98 -47.39
N LEU A 440 21.25 -8.06 -46.47
CA LEU A 440 21.80 -8.07 -45.11
C LEU A 440 21.20 -9.16 -44.23
N GLU A 441 19.89 -9.44 -44.34
CA GLU A 441 19.23 -10.52 -43.61
C GLU A 441 19.77 -11.90 -44.02
N ASP A 442 19.90 -12.13 -45.31
CA ASP A 442 20.50 -13.34 -45.87
C ASP A 442 21.92 -13.55 -45.35
N ALA A 443 22.73 -12.50 -45.35
CA ALA A 443 24.09 -12.58 -44.84
C ALA A 443 24.13 -12.78 -43.32
N PHE A 444 23.22 -12.14 -42.58
CA PHE A 444 23.11 -12.28 -41.13
C PHE A 444 22.82 -13.74 -40.74
N ASP A 445 21.91 -14.39 -41.45
CA ASP A 445 21.55 -15.79 -41.21
C ASP A 445 22.68 -16.75 -41.66
N ARG A 446 23.26 -16.53 -42.84
CA ARG A 446 24.36 -17.37 -43.37
C ARG A 446 25.61 -17.35 -42.48
N HIS A 447 25.89 -16.23 -41.83
CA HIS A 447 27.08 -16.05 -40.99
C HIS A 447 26.79 -16.13 -39.48
N ASP A 448 25.65 -16.70 -39.06
CA ASP A 448 25.29 -16.91 -37.65
C ASP A 448 25.42 -15.61 -36.82
N ALA A 449 24.85 -14.52 -37.35
CA ALA A 449 24.90 -13.15 -36.82
C ALA A 449 26.30 -12.50 -36.76
N ARG A 450 27.37 -13.13 -37.25
CA ARG A 450 28.76 -12.60 -37.17
C ARG A 450 29.09 -11.68 -38.36
N LEU A 451 28.41 -10.54 -38.45
CA LEU A 451 28.72 -9.49 -39.41
C LEU A 451 29.53 -8.34 -38.76
N PRO A 452 30.35 -7.60 -39.53
CA PRO A 452 30.95 -6.34 -39.12
C PRO A 452 29.95 -5.32 -38.56
N ALA A 453 30.40 -4.54 -37.56
CA ALA A 453 29.56 -3.58 -36.82
C ALA A 453 28.80 -2.60 -37.72
N ALA A 454 29.43 -2.09 -38.79
CA ALA A 454 28.78 -1.16 -39.73
C ALA A 454 27.55 -1.77 -40.44
N MET A 455 27.58 -3.08 -40.74
CA MET A 455 26.45 -3.77 -41.36
C MET A 455 25.37 -4.13 -40.34
N LEU A 456 25.77 -4.55 -39.13
CA LEU A 456 24.83 -4.76 -38.03
C LEU A 456 24.08 -3.47 -37.70
N GLN A 457 24.80 -2.35 -37.64
CA GLN A 457 24.25 -1.01 -37.43
C GLN A 457 23.27 -0.61 -38.55
N ARG A 458 23.61 -0.89 -39.82
CA ARG A 458 22.74 -0.60 -40.97
C ARG A 458 21.47 -1.44 -40.95
N LEU A 459 21.59 -2.75 -40.69
CA LEU A 459 20.44 -3.66 -40.57
C LEU A 459 19.55 -3.23 -39.40
N ALA A 460 20.14 -2.88 -38.27
CA ALA A 460 19.40 -2.38 -37.10
C ALA A 460 18.71 -1.05 -37.38
N GLY A 461 19.34 -0.12 -38.11
CA GLY A 461 18.71 1.12 -38.54
C GLY A 461 17.51 0.89 -39.46
N LEU A 462 17.59 -0.10 -40.37
CA LEU A 462 16.46 -0.49 -41.22
C LEU A 462 15.31 -1.02 -40.37
N TYR A 463 15.58 -1.88 -39.39
CA TYR A 463 14.56 -2.36 -38.45
C TYR A 463 13.97 -1.26 -37.55
N GLY A 464 14.79 -0.35 -37.04
CA GLY A 464 14.33 0.77 -36.21
C GLY A 464 13.42 1.74 -36.95
N SER A 465 13.49 1.78 -38.29
CA SER A 465 12.66 2.63 -39.15
C SER A 465 11.46 1.95 -39.80
N SER A 466 11.26 0.64 -39.57
CA SER A 466 10.16 -0.12 -40.18
C SER A 466 8.85 0.07 -39.42
N SER A 467 7.73 0.22 -40.14
CA SER A 467 6.39 0.30 -39.55
C SER A 467 5.81 -1.08 -39.19
N THR A 468 6.35 -2.16 -39.75
CA THR A 468 5.88 -3.54 -39.52
C THR A 468 7.09 -4.46 -39.39
N THR A 469 7.07 -5.35 -38.38
CA THR A 469 8.13 -6.34 -38.18
C THR A 469 7.57 -7.76 -38.18
N THR A 470 8.27 -8.68 -38.83
CA THR A 470 7.94 -10.11 -38.80
C THR A 470 8.55 -10.79 -37.56
N PRO A 471 8.03 -11.94 -37.09
CA PRO A 471 8.62 -12.68 -35.98
C PRO A 471 10.11 -13.06 -36.21
N ALA A 472 10.51 -13.30 -37.46
CA ALA A 472 11.90 -13.56 -37.81
C ALA A 472 12.77 -12.31 -37.59
N GLN A 473 12.29 -11.13 -38.01
CA GLN A 473 12.98 -9.86 -37.79
C GLN A 473 13.08 -9.55 -36.29
N GLN A 474 12.04 -9.77 -35.50
CA GLN A 474 12.05 -9.57 -34.04
C GLN A 474 13.14 -10.41 -33.36
N LYS A 475 13.33 -11.68 -33.78
CA LYS A 475 14.44 -12.52 -33.29
C LYS A 475 15.81 -11.93 -33.64
N ARG A 476 16.00 -11.45 -34.87
CA ARG A 476 17.26 -10.79 -35.28
C ARG A 476 17.50 -9.49 -34.52
N MET A 477 16.45 -8.70 -34.28
CA MET A 477 16.53 -7.47 -33.46
C MET A 477 17.06 -7.76 -32.05
N ALA A 478 16.54 -8.81 -31.39
CA ALA A 478 17.01 -9.23 -30.07
C ALA A 478 18.51 -9.59 -30.06
N LEU A 479 19.00 -10.26 -31.11
CA LEU A 479 20.42 -10.60 -31.28
C LEU A 479 21.30 -9.37 -31.56
N LEU A 480 20.74 -8.31 -32.15
CA LEU A 480 21.44 -7.07 -32.50
C LEU A 480 21.63 -6.11 -31.32
N LEU A 481 20.80 -6.21 -30.26
CA LEU A 481 20.74 -5.23 -29.17
C LEU A 481 22.10 -4.91 -28.53
N ASN A 482 22.96 -5.90 -28.36
CA ASN A 482 24.28 -5.74 -27.71
C ASN A 482 25.42 -5.43 -28.71
N ARG A 483 25.11 -5.17 -29.98
CA ARG A 483 26.08 -5.02 -31.08
C ARG A 483 25.95 -3.71 -31.86
N VAL A 484 25.10 -2.80 -31.40
CA VAL A 484 24.77 -1.52 -32.06
C VAL A 484 24.94 -0.36 -31.08
N ASP A 485 25.03 0.87 -31.60
CA ASP A 485 25.11 2.06 -30.75
C ASP A 485 23.84 2.30 -29.90
N ALA A 486 23.97 3.18 -28.90
CA ALA A 486 22.90 3.47 -27.95
C ALA A 486 21.61 4.00 -28.59
N ALA A 487 21.71 4.82 -29.64
CA ALA A 487 20.55 5.44 -30.29
C ALA A 487 19.74 4.39 -31.07
N THR A 488 20.41 3.58 -31.88
CA THR A 488 19.75 2.51 -32.64
C THR A 488 19.31 1.37 -31.73
N ARG A 489 20.06 1.05 -30.67
CA ARG A 489 19.62 0.14 -29.61
C ARG A 489 18.28 0.60 -29.02
N GLY A 490 18.15 1.88 -28.69
CA GLY A 490 16.89 2.46 -28.18
C GLY A 490 15.72 2.36 -29.16
N GLN A 491 15.96 2.49 -30.47
CA GLN A 491 14.93 2.28 -31.50
C GLN A 491 14.50 0.81 -31.59
N LEU A 492 15.45 -0.13 -31.57
CA LEU A 492 15.16 -1.57 -31.59
C LEU A 492 14.37 -2.01 -30.35
N LEU A 493 14.76 -1.54 -29.16
CA LEU A 493 14.05 -1.82 -27.91
C LEU A 493 12.61 -1.27 -27.95
N GLY A 494 12.42 -0.08 -28.52
CA GLY A 494 11.09 0.50 -28.72
C GLY A 494 10.21 -0.35 -29.63
N GLN A 495 10.74 -0.81 -30.76
CA GLN A 495 10.03 -1.70 -31.70
C GLN A 495 9.71 -3.07 -31.08
N LEU A 496 10.64 -3.64 -30.30
CA LEU A 496 10.39 -4.89 -29.57
C LEU A 496 9.29 -4.72 -28.53
N ALA A 497 9.29 -3.60 -27.79
CA ALA A 497 8.22 -3.27 -26.84
C ALA A 497 6.86 -3.06 -27.54
N GLU A 498 6.84 -2.41 -28.70
CA GLU A 498 5.63 -2.25 -29.54
C GLU A 498 5.02 -3.57 -30.00
N ASN A 499 5.86 -4.57 -30.27
CA ASN A 499 5.44 -5.88 -30.71
C ASN A 499 5.26 -6.89 -29.55
N GLY A 500 5.24 -6.42 -28.30
CA GLY A 500 4.95 -7.23 -27.11
C GLY A 500 6.11 -8.10 -26.59
N GLN A 501 7.34 -7.91 -27.08
CA GLN A 501 8.53 -8.70 -26.69
C GLN A 501 9.17 -8.17 -25.38
N CYS A 502 8.35 -7.98 -24.34
CA CYS A 502 8.77 -7.27 -23.13
C CYS A 502 9.75 -8.05 -22.23
N ASP A 503 9.77 -9.38 -22.30
CA ASP A 503 10.77 -10.19 -21.60
C ASP A 503 12.16 -9.98 -22.20
N ALA A 504 12.25 -9.96 -23.53
CA ALA A 504 13.50 -9.69 -24.25
C ALA A 504 14.01 -8.27 -23.98
N VAL A 505 13.12 -7.27 -23.93
CA VAL A 505 13.46 -5.88 -23.58
C VAL A 505 14.04 -5.79 -22.17
N ARG A 506 13.36 -6.40 -21.17
CA ARG A 506 13.84 -6.40 -19.77
C ARG A 506 15.17 -7.12 -19.61
N GLN A 507 15.33 -8.28 -20.25
CA GLN A 507 16.57 -9.05 -20.19
C GLN A 507 17.74 -8.28 -20.85
N ALA A 508 17.48 -7.58 -21.94
CA ALA A 508 18.52 -6.83 -22.66
C ALA A 508 19.00 -5.59 -21.91
N ILE A 509 18.10 -4.88 -21.21
CA ILE A 509 18.44 -3.66 -20.45
C ILE A 509 19.07 -4.02 -19.08
N GLY A 510 18.56 -5.07 -18.43
CA GLY A 510 19.01 -5.47 -17.10
C GLY A 510 18.50 -4.53 -16.00
N ALA A 511 19.17 -4.55 -14.84
CA ALA A 511 18.68 -3.88 -13.62
C ALA A 511 18.91 -2.35 -13.57
N GLN A 512 19.70 -1.79 -14.50
CA GLN A 512 20.05 -0.36 -14.48
C GLN A 512 19.97 0.25 -15.89
N PRO A 513 18.80 0.79 -16.30
CA PRO A 513 18.67 1.56 -17.53
C PRO A 513 19.49 2.85 -17.46
N LYS A 514 20.13 3.24 -18.56
CA LYS A 514 20.98 4.44 -18.63
C LYS A 514 20.57 5.41 -19.73
N GLU A 515 20.06 4.88 -20.84
CA GLU A 515 19.77 5.68 -22.04
C GLU A 515 18.28 6.01 -22.16
N ALA A 516 17.96 7.16 -22.77
CA ALA A 516 16.57 7.62 -22.90
C ALA A 516 15.67 6.60 -23.64
N GLY A 517 16.20 5.92 -24.66
CA GLY A 517 15.48 4.87 -25.39
C GLY A 517 15.21 3.60 -24.57
N GLU A 518 16.09 3.27 -23.61
CA GLU A 518 15.89 2.13 -22.69
C GLU A 518 14.76 2.43 -21.71
N PHE A 519 14.77 3.64 -21.12
CA PHE A 519 13.69 4.13 -20.27
C PHE A 519 12.35 4.13 -21.02
N ARG A 520 12.29 4.65 -22.25
CA ARG A 520 11.06 4.65 -23.05
C ARG A 520 10.54 3.22 -23.32
N ALA A 521 11.42 2.29 -23.66
CA ALA A 521 11.03 0.91 -23.94
C ALA A 521 10.53 0.18 -22.68
N LEU A 522 11.19 0.38 -21.54
CA LEU A 522 10.72 -0.13 -20.24
C LEU A 522 9.36 0.45 -19.88
N GLY A 523 9.18 1.77 -19.99
CA GLY A 523 7.91 2.43 -19.73
C GLY A 523 6.76 1.85 -20.56
N ARG A 524 7.01 1.50 -21.83
CA ARG A 524 5.99 0.86 -22.68
C ARG A 524 5.63 -0.54 -22.22
N CYS A 525 6.63 -1.32 -21.81
CA CYS A 525 6.43 -2.68 -21.33
C CYS A 525 5.80 -2.76 -19.94
N THR A 526 6.03 -1.77 -19.08
CA THR A 526 5.47 -1.76 -17.73
C THR A 526 4.09 -1.13 -17.66
N LEU A 527 3.74 -0.20 -18.57
CA LEU A 527 2.48 0.54 -18.54
C LEU A 527 1.22 -0.31 -18.29
N PRO A 528 1.01 -1.49 -18.93
CA PRO A 528 -0.21 -2.27 -18.72
C PRO A 528 -0.36 -2.85 -17.31
N ASN A 529 0.74 -3.12 -16.60
CA ASN A 529 0.73 -3.82 -15.31
C ASN A 529 1.12 -2.92 -14.12
N LEU A 530 2.02 -1.96 -14.35
CA LEU A 530 2.64 -1.09 -13.34
C LEU A 530 2.73 0.35 -13.88
N PRO A 531 1.59 1.06 -14.03
CA PRO A 531 1.55 2.39 -14.63
C PRO A 531 2.36 3.44 -13.86
N GLY A 532 2.44 3.33 -12.52
CA GLY A 532 3.26 4.21 -11.69
C GLY A 532 4.76 4.08 -12.00
N GLU A 533 5.26 2.86 -12.19
CA GLU A 533 6.66 2.61 -12.58
C GLU A 533 6.90 3.09 -14.03
N ALA A 534 5.94 2.87 -14.93
CA ALA A 534 6.00 3.37 -16.30
C ALA A 534 6.13 4.90 -16.35
N ALA A 535 5.40 5.62 -15.50
CA ALA A 535 5.49 7.07 -15.40
C ALA A 535 6.91 7.51 -14.99
N VAL A 536 7.54 6.84 -14.03
CA VAL A 536 8.93 7.13 -13.63
C VAL A 536 9.89 6.90 -14.79
N TYR A 537 9.73 5.82 -15.54
CA TYR A 537 10.58 5.56 -16.71
C TYR A 537 10.41 6.62 -17.79
N TYR A 538 9.19 7.00 -18.16
CA TYR A 538 8.99 8.06 -19.16
C TYR A 538 9.47 9.45 -18.66
N GLN A 539 9.33 9.76 -17.37
CA GLN A 539 9.91 10.99 -16.78
C GLN A 539 11.42 11.02 -16.91
N ASN A 540 12.10 9.90 -16.65
CA ASN A 540 13.55 9.82 -16.79
C ASN A 540 13.98 9.91 -18.27
N ALA A 541 13.23 9.31 -19.19
CA ALA A 541 13.46 9.49 -20.63
C ALA A 541 13.33 10.97 -21.05
N GLU A 542 12.30 11.68 -20.56
CA GLU A 542 12.10 13.10 -20.87
C GLU A 542 13.20 14.00 -20.27
N LYS A 543 13.67 13.70 -19.04
CA LYS A 543 14.83 14.40 -18.43
C LYS A 543 16.11 14.25 -19.24
N LEU A 544 16.28 13.12 -19.94
CA LEU A 544 17.40 12.87 -20.86
C LEU A 544 17.16 13.46 -22.26
N GLY A 545 16.08 14.21 -22.47
CA GLY A 545 15.79 14.95 -23.70
C GLY A 545 14.87 14.23 -24.70
N ASP A 546 14.30 13.06 -24.36
CA ASP A 546 13.40 12.34 -25.26
C ASP A 546 11.98 12.91 -25.28
N ARG A 547 11.74 13.84 -26.21
CA ARG A 547 10.41 14.43 -26.41
C ARG A 547 9.33 13.42 -26.80
N GLY A 548 9.71 12.28 -27.41
CA GLY A 548 8.77 11.22 -27.81
C GLY A 548 8.12 10.52 -26.63
N SER A 549 8.71 10.61 -25.43
CA SER A 549 8.18 10.02 -24.19
C SER A 549 7.13 10.88 -23.50
N ARG A 550 6.94 12.14 -23.92
CA ARG A 550 6.03 13.10 -23.26
C ARG A 550 4.56 12.69 -23.35
N LEU A 551 4.07 12.26 -24.52
CA LEU A 551 2.67 11.81 -24.67
C LEU A 551 2.42 10.47 -23.94
N PRO A 552 3.29 9.44 -24.08
CA PRO A 552 3.20 8.23 -23.26
C PRO A 552 3.28 8.48 -21.74
N LEU A 553 4.05 9.49 -21.31
CA LEU A 553 4.10 9.89 -19.91
C LEU A 553 2.73 10.37 -19.42
N ALA A 554 2.02 11.18 -20.20
CA ALA A 554 0.70 11.67 -19.82
C ALA A 554 -0.31 10.52 -19.67
N TYR A 555 -0.27 9.51 -20.56
CA TYR A 555 -1.06 8.28 -20.40
C TYR A 555 -0.66 7.49 -19.14
N ALA A 556 0.63 7.37 -18.85
CA ALA A 556 1.13 6.66 -17.68
C ALA A 556 0.73 7.35 -16.36
N LEU A 557 0.79 8.68 -16.31
CA LEU A 557 0.37 9.47 -15.16
C LEU A 557 -1.14 9.33 -14.91
N GLU A 558 -1.96 9.41 -15.97
CA GLU A 558 -3.41 9.19 -15.85
C GLU A 558 -3.71 7.78 -15.36
N ALA A 559 -3.07 6.75 -15.95
CA ALA A 559 -3.25 5.36 -15.52
C ALA A 559 -2.73 5.09 -14.10
N ALA A 560 -1.80 5.90 -13.60
CA ALA A 560 -1.29 5.84 -12.22
C ALA A 560 -2.12 6.68 -11.22
N GLY A 561 -3.14 7.41 -11.69
CA GLY A 561 -4.00 8.27 -10.86
C GLY A 561 -3.51 9.71 -10.66
N ASP A 562 -2.40 10.12 -11.28
CA ASP A 562 -1.92 11.53 -11.28
C ASP A 562 -2.52 12.32 -12.46
N SER A 563 -3.83 12.54 -12.42
CA SER A 563 -4.55 13.29 -13.46
C SER A 563 -4.11 14.76 -13.56
N ALA A 564 -3.65 15.37 -12.46
CA ALA A 564 -3.13 16.73 -12.47
C ALA A 564 -1.78 16.83 -13.21
N GLY A 565 -0.89 15.86 -12.99
CA GLY A 565 0.34 15.69 -13.75
C GLY A 565 0.07 15.46 -15.24
N ALA A 566 -0.84 14.54 -15.56
CA ALA A 566 -1.23 14.24 -16.93
C ALA A 566 -1.79 15.49 -17.65
N LEU A 567 -2.70 16.22 -17.00
CA LEU A 567 -3.34 17.43 -17.57
C LEU A 567 -2.33 18.53 -17.91
N ARG A 568 -1.30 18.76 -17.08
CA ARG A 568 -0.23 19.71 -17.41
C ARG A 568 0.48 19.33 -18.71
N ILE A 569 0.69 18.04 -18.96
CA ILE A 569 1.31 17.58 -20.19
C ILE A 569 0.34 17.75 -21.37
N TRP A 570 -0.92 17.33 -21.23
CA TRP A 570 -1.94 17.48 -22.28
C TRP A 570 -2.08 18.93 -22.76
N ARG A 571 -2.07 19.91 -21.83
CA ARG A 571 -2.09 21.35 -22.14
C ARG A 571 -0.86 21.86 -22.87
N SER A 572 0.29 21.20 -22.67
CA SER A 572 1.55 21.60 -23.28
C SER A 572 1.73 21.07 -24.71
N VAL A 573 0.91 20.10 -25.12
CA VAL A 573 0.95 19.50 -26.45
C VAL A 573 -0.06 20.23 -27.35
N PRO A 574 0.33 20.70 -28.55
CA PRO A 574 -0.60 21.35 -29.48
C PRO A 574 -1.77 20.43 -29.87
N ASP A 575 -2.99 20.97 -29.96
CA ASP A 575 -4.21 20.22 -30.28
C ASP A 575 -4.10 19.40 -31.58
N SER A 576 -3.31 19.88 -32.57
CA SER A 576 -3.06 19.18 -33.85
C SER A 576 -2.24 17.90 -33.71
N GLN A 577 -1.53 17.71 -32.59
CA GLN A 577 -0.74 16.51 -32.29
C GLN A 577 -1.49 15.51 -31.41
N LEU A 578 -2.64 15.89 -30.83
CA LEU A 578 -3.46 15.02 -30.01
C LEU A 578 -4.33 14.13 -30.90
N THR A 579 -4.20 12.81 -30.72
CA THR A 579 -5.10 11.82 -31.33
C THR A 579 -6.48 11.87 -30.66
N GLU A 580 -7.49 11.25 -31.28
CA GLU A 580 -8.84 11.13 -30.70
C GLU A 580 -8.80 10.54 -29.29
N ASN A 581 -8.04 9.45 -29.10
CA ASN A 581 -7.85 8.84 -27.78
C ASN A 581 -7.16 9.81 -26.79
N ALA A 582 -6.15 10.56 -27.23
CA ALA A 582 -5.46 11.53 -26.38
C ALA A 582 -6.39 12.65 -25.92
N ARG A 583 -7.30 13.13 -26.79
CA ARG A 583 -8.31 14.13 -26.42
C ARG A 583 -9.30 13.57 -25.39
N LEU A 584 -9.78 12.35 -25.58
CA LEU A 584 -10.69 11.71 -24.61
C LEU A 584 -10.02 11.45 -23.27
N THR A 585 -8.75 11.01 -23.26
CA THR A 585 -7.97 10.85 -22.02
C THR A 585 -7.70 12.20 -21.34
N ALA A 586 -7.34 13.23 -22.11
CA ALA A 586 -7.16 14.59 -21.57
C ALA A 586 -8.46 15.14 -20.97
N SER A 587 -9.60 14.87 -21.60
CA SER A 587 -10.92 15.20 -21.08
C SER A 587 -11.21 14.52 -19.74
N ARG A 588 -10.86 13.22 -19.60
CA ARG A 588 -10.97 12.48 -18.33
C ARG A 588 -10.04 13.06 -17.27
N SER A 589 -8.77 13.31 -17.59
CA SER A 589 -7.81 13.94 -16.67
C SER A 589 -8.33 15.29 -16.17
N ALA A 590 -8.86 16.13 -17.06
CA ALA A 590 -9.44 17.42 -16.70
C ALA A 590 -10.65 17.27 -15.77
N LEU A 591 -11.57 16.35 -16.09
CA LEU A 591 -12.74 16.08 -15.26
C LEU A 591 -12.35 15.60 -13.85
N THR A 592 -11.39 14.69 -13.73
CA THR A 592 -10.91 14.15 -12.44
C THR A 592 -10.33 15.25 -11.53
N VAL A 593 -9.68 16.27 -12.12
CA VAL A 593 -9.10 17.40 -11.38
C VAL A 593 -10.15 18.51 -11.11
N GLY A 594 -11.39 18.36 -11.62
CA GLY A 594 -12.47 19.33 -11.47
C GLY A 594 -12.44 20.47 -12.49
N ASP A 595 -11.59 20.40 -13.52
CA ASP A 595 -11.54 21.39 -14.60
C ASP A 595 -12.57 21.07 -15.69
N THR A 596 -13.81 21.49 -15.42
CA THR A 596 -14.94 21.13 -16.29
C THR A 596 -14.92 21.81 -17.65
N ASP A 597 -14.23 22.95 -17.79
CA ASP A 597 -14.16 23.69 -19.05
C ASP A 597 -13.18 23.03 -20.03
N ASP A 598 -11.97 22.68 -19.58
CA ASP A 598 -11.05 21.91 -20.42
C ASP A 598 -11.57 20.49 -20.69
N ALA A 599 -12.26 19.87 -19.73
CA ALA A 599 -12.89 18.58 -19.94
C ALA A 599 -13.91 18.62 -21.10
N GLU A 600 -14.79 19.61 -21.10
CA GLU A 600 -15.77 19.83 -22.17
C GLU A 600 -15.07 20.14 -23.50
N ARG A 601 -14.06 21.02 -23.49
CA ARG A 601 -13.32 21.41 -24.71
C ARG A 601 -12.69 20.19 -25.39
N TYR A 602 -11.93 19.39 -24.65
CA TYR A 602 -11.27 18.21 -25.22
C TYR A 602 -12.27 17.15 -25.69
N TRP A 603 -13.39 16.96 -24.97
CA TRP A 603 -14.45 16.06 -25.37
C TRP A 603 -15.14 16.50 -26.68
N GLN A 604 -15.46 17.78 -26.81
CA GLN A 604 -16.07 18.34 -28.02
C GLN A 604 -15.15 18.26 -29.24
N GLN A 605 -13.83 18.47 -29.05
CA GLN A 605 -12.82 18.36 -30.11
C GLN A 605 -12.57 16.91 -30.58
N SER A 606 -13.04 15.91 -29.84
CA SER A 606 -13.04 14.53 -30.33
C SER A 606 -14.23 14.29 -31.25
N HIS A 607 -14.04 13.54 -32.34
CA HIS A 607 -15.10 13.11 -33.25
C HIS A 607 -15.68 11.74 -32.88
N THR A 608 -15.05 11.00 -31.98
CA THR A 608 -15.51 9.68 -31.52
C THR A 608 -16.74 9.82 -30.62
N ARG A 609 -17.80 9.07 -30.92
CA ARG A 609 -19.09 9.14 -30.22
C ARG A 609 -19.67 7.74 -29.98
N GLY A 610 -19.03 6.96 -29.10
CA GLY A 610 -19.57 5.71 -28.57
C GLY A 610 -20.25 5.89 -27.21
N SER A 611 -20.69 4.78 -26.60
CA SER A 611 -21.37 4.77 -25.30
C SER A 611 -20.50 5.42 -24.20
N ASN A 612 -19.21 5.02 -24.13
CA ASN A 612 -18.26 5.53 -23.13
C ASN A 612 -17.97 7.02 -23.32
N GLU A 613 -17.87 7.48 -24.58
CA GLU A 613 -17.61 8.88 -24.88
C GLU A 613 -18.81 9.75 -24.53
N TRP A 614 -20.04 9.31 -24.84
CA TRP A 614 -21.24 10.02 -24.43
C TRP A 614 -21.44 10.03 -22.91
N ALA A 615 -21.13 8.92 -22.23
CA ALA A 615 -21.15 8.85 -20.77
C ALA A 615 -20.14 9.80 -20.12
N LEU A 616 -18.94 9.94 -20.69
CA LEU A 616 -17.97 10.97 -20.27
C LEU A 616 -18.55 12.37 -20.45
N GLY A 617 -19.15 12.66 -21.60
CA GLY A 617 -19.84 13.93 -21.86
C GLY A 617 -20.95 14.21 -20.83
N ALA A 618 -21.71 13.19 -20.44
CA ALA A 618 -22.73 13.31 -19.39
C ALA A 618 -22.11 13.62 -18.01
N ALA A 619 -21.02 12.93 -17.65
CA ALA A 619 -20.31 13.18 -16.40
C ALA A 619 -19.76 14.61 -16.33
N ILE A 620 -19.26 15.15 -17.43
CA ILE A 620 -18.82 16.55 -17.54
C ILE A 620 -19.99 17.51 -17.34
N ALA A 621 -21.11 17.29 -18.04
CA ALA A 621 -22.31 18.13 -17.90
C ALA A 621 -22.85 18.13 -16.45
N GLN A 622 -22.82 16.96 -15.79
CA GLN A 622 -23.21 16.83 -14.39
C GLN A 622 -22.25 17.56 -13.45
N ALA A 623 -20.93 17.47 -13.66
CA ALA A 623 -19.93 18.20 -12.87
C ALA A 623 -20.08 19.72 -13.02
N ARG A 624 -20.62 20.20 -14.14
CA ARG A 624 -20.99 21.61 -14.38
C ARG A 624 -22.32 22.01 -13.75
N GLY A 625 -23.02 21.10 -13.06
CA GLY A 625 -24.34 21.33 -12.48
C GLY A 625 -25.51 21.32 -13.46
N ASN A 626 -25.31 20.90 -14.72
CA ASN A 626 -26.36 20.82 -15.72
C ASN A 626 -26.90 19.38 -15.85
N ASN A 627 -27.78 19.00 -14.91
CA ASN A 627 -28.34 17.65 -14.85
C ASN A 627 -29.24 17.32 -16.06
N VAL A 628 -29.89 18.33 -16.66
CA VAL A 628 -30.74 18.13 -17.85
C VAL A 628 -29.88 17.72 -19.06
N LEU A 629 -28.80 18.46 -19.33
CA LEU A 629 -27.87 18.13 -20.40
C LEU A 629 -27.15 16.80 -20.14
N ALA A 630 -26.81 16.52 -18.88
CA ALA A 630 -26.23 15.24 -18.50
C ALA A 630 -27.18 14.08 -18.83
N LEU A 631 -28.47 14.22 -18.50
CA LEU A 631 -29.50 13.23 -18.80
C LEU A 631 -29.69 13.02 -20.32
N GLU A 632 -29.68 14.10 -21.10
CA GLU A 632 -29.73 14.01 -22.58
C GLU A 632 -28.53 13.26 -23.15
N ARG A 633 -27.31 13.54 -22.66
CA ARG A 633 -26.09 12.84 -23.08
C ARG A 633 -26.09 11.37 -22.66
N GLN A 634 -26.64 11.03 -21.49
CA GLN A 634 -26.85 9.62 -21.11
C GLN A 634 -27.81 8.93 -22.06
N ARG A 635 -28.91 9.57 -22.48
CA ARG A 635 -29.82 9.01 -23.50
C ARG A 635 -29.08 8.74 -24.82
N GLN A 636 -28.16 9.62 -25.23
CA GLN A 636 -27.32 9.39 -26.41
C GLN A 636 -26.35 8.21 -26.22
N ALA A 637 -25.75 8.07 -25.02
CA ALA A 637 -24.90 6.93 -24.69
C ALA A 637 -25.65 5.59 -24.81
N LEU A 638 -26.89 5.55 -24.32
CA LEU A 638 -27.74 4.36 -24.36
C LEU A 638 -28.24 4.00 -25.77
N GLN A 639 -28.17 4.92 -26.74
CA GLN A 639 -28.50 4.64 -28.15
C GLN A 639 -27.38 3.95 -28.93
N GLN A 640 -26.17 3.85 -28.37
CA GLN A 640 -25.01 3.24 -29.04
C GLN A 640 -24.93 1.73 -28.75
N SER A 641 -23.89 1.28 -28.05
CA SER A 641 -23.73 -0.12 -27.59
C SER A 641 -23.52 -0.10 -26.07
N PRO A 642 -24.57 0.16 -25.27
CA PRO A 642 -24.43 0.29 -23.82
C PRO A 642 -24.29 -1.07 -23.13
N ASP A 643 -23.50 -1.09 -22.06
CA ASP A 643 -23.45 -2.20 -21.10
C ASP A 643 -24.21 -1.85 -19.80
N ALA A 644 -24.19 -2.76 -18.83
CA ALA A 644 -24.86 -2.56 -17.54
C ALA A 644 -24.38 -1.30 -16.79
N GLY A 645 -23.08 -0.97 -16.87
CA GLY A 645 -22.51 0.21 -16.24
C GLY A 645 -23.04 1.51 -16.82
N HIS A 646 -23.33 1.54 -18.12
CA HIS A 646 -23.97 2.69 -18.77
C HIS A 646 -25.40 2.91 -18.25
N PHE A 647 -26.20 1.85 -18.12
CA PHE A 647 -27.55 1.94 -17.55
C PHE A 647 -27.53 2.39 -16.08
N TYR A 648 -26.56 1.90 -15.30
CA TYR A 648 -26.37 2.35 -13.91
C TYR A 648 -25.96 3.83 -13.83
N GLY A 649 -24.99 4.27 -14.62
CA GLY A 649 -24.60 5.69 -14.67
C GLY A 649 -25.75 6.61 -15.10
N ALA A 650 -26.56 6.15 -16.06
CA ALA A 650 -27.75 6.85 -16.51
C ALA A 650 -28.83 6.92 -15.41
N SER A 651 -29.05 5.84 -14.64
CA SER A 651 -30.03 5.83 -13.55
C SER A 651 -29.68 6.83 -12.43
N VAL A 652 -28.40 6.92 -12.06
CA VAL A 652 -27.91 7.90 -11.09
C VAL A 652 -28.08 9.32 -11.61
N THR A 653 -27.80 9.54 -12.90
CA THR A 653 -27.98 10.86 -13.54
C THR A 653 -29.47 11.27 -13.55
N ALA A 654 -30.37 10.33 -13.90
CA ALA A 654 -31.81 10.56 -13.89
C ALA A 654 -32.33 10.89 -12.49
N GLN A 655 -31.82 10.22 -11.45
CA GLN A 655 -32.17 10.55 -10.06
C GLN A 655 -31.78 11.98 -9.69
N LYS A 656 -30.58 12.43 -10.07
CA LYS A 656 -30.12 13.82 -9.85
C LYS A 656 -30.89 14.85 -10.67
N ALA A 657 -31.47 14.44 -11.79
CA ALA A 657 -32.36 15.24 -12.62
C ALA A 657 -33.84 15.17 -12.16
N GLU A 658 -34.12 14.54 -11.02
CA GLU A 658 -35.46 14.35 -10.44
C GLU A 658 -36.42 13.49 -11.29
N ASP A 659 -35.90 12.76 -12.28
CA ASP A 659 -36.66 11.77 -13.09
C ASP A 659 -36.57 10.37 -12.44
N LEU A 660 -37.20 10.23 -11.28
CA LEU A 660 -37.21 8.99 -10.48
C LEU A 660 -37.82 7.78 -11.22
N PRO A 661 -38.89 7.91 -12.02
CA PRO A 661 -39.43 6.80 -12.80
C PRO A 661 -38.41 6.26 -13.80
N GLN A 662 -37.77 7.14 -14.59
CA GLN A 662 -36.77 6.72 -15.56
C GLN A 662 -35.51 6.17 -14.90
N SER A 663 -35.10 6.75 -13.77
CA SER A 663 -34.01 6.23 -12.94
C SER A 663 -34.27 4.78 -12.53
N THR A 664 -35.47 4.48 -12.04
CA THR A 664 -35.84 3.12 -11.62
C THR A 664 -35.83 2.13 -12.79
N VAL A 665 -36.35 2.53 -13.96
CA VAL A 665 -36.35 1.69 -15.17
C VAL A 665 -34.93 1.37 -15.63
N TRP A 666 -34.04 2.36 -15.70
CA TRP A 666 -32.65 2.11 -16.11
C TRP A 666 -31.86 1.33 -15.08
N LEU A 667 -32.12 1.52 -13.78
CA LEU A 667 -31.50 0.71 -12.74
C LEU A 667 -31.93 -0.76 -12.83
N ALA A 668 -33.20 -1.02 -13.13
CA ALA A 668 -33.69 -2.38 -13.37
C ALA A 668 -32.98 -3.03 -14.58
N GLU A 669 -32.78 -2.29 -15.67
CA GLU A 669 -32.05 -2.77 -16.85
C GLU A 669 -30.55 -3.04 -16.56
N ALA A 670 -29.93 -2.23 -15.70
CA ALA A 670 -28.55 -2.47 -15.24
C ALA A 670 -28.44 -3.81 -14.49
N VAL A 671 -29.39 -4.09 -13.58
CA VAL A 671 -29.47 -5.38 -12.86
C VAL A 671 -29.77 -6.53 -13.82
N HIS A 672 -30.64 -6.33 -14.82
CA HIS A 672 -30.96 -7.36 -15.80
C HIS A 672 -29.75 -7.77 -16.63
N ARG A 673 -28.91 -6.81 -17.02
CA ARG A 673 -27.71 -7.04 -17.85
C ARG A 673 -26.53 -7.60 -17.06
N ASP A 674 -26.39 -7.24 -15.79
CA ASP A 674 -25.33 -7.75 -14.90
C ASP A 674 -25.92 -8.13 -13.53
N PRO A 675 -26.62 -9.28 -13.44
CA PRO A 675 -27.34 -9.70 -12.23
C PRO A 675 -26.40 -10.06 -11.07
N ASN A 676 -25.13 -10.35 -11.36
CA ASN A 676 -24.13 -10.72 -10.37
C ASN A 676 -23.45 -9.49 -9.75
N ASN A 677 -23.75 -8.27 -10.23
CA ASN A 677 -23.20 -7.06 -9.65
C ASN A 677 -23.89 -6.75 -8.32
N PRO A 678 -23.17 -6.83 -7.17
CA PRO A 678 -23.78 -6.68 -5.86
C PRO A 678 -24.36 -5.27 -5.67
N ARG A 679 -23.68 -4.25 -6.20
CA ARG A 679 -24.08 -2.85 -6.05
C ARG A 679 -25.37 -2.53 -6.79
N TYR A 680 -25.54 -3.02 -8.01
CA TYR A 680 -26.76 -2.76 -8.78
C TYR A 680 -27.98 -3.38 -8.11
N SER A 681 -27.85 -4.62 -7.63
CA SER A 681 -28.92 -5.31 -6.89
C SER A 681 -29.25 -4.61 -5.58
N ALA A 682 -28.25 -4.12 -4.84
CA ALA A 682 -28.46 -3.36 -3.61
C ALA A 682 -29.25 -2.06 -3.85
N ASP A 683 -28.79 -1.22 -4.78
CA ASP A 683 -29.43 0.05 -5.10
C ASP A 683 -30.86 -0.16 -5.64
N TYR A 684 -31.06 -1.21 -6.45
CA TYR A 684 -32.38 -1.54 -6.97
C TYR A 684 -33.32 -2.06 -5.87
N GLY A 685 -32.82 -2.93 -4.98
CA GLY A 685 -33.56 -3.40 -3.81
C GLY A 685 -33.98 -2.24 -2.91
N MET A 686 -33.10 -1.28 -2.65
CA MET A 686 -33.42 -0.07 -1.88
C MET A 686 -34.45 0.81 -2.58
N ARG A 687 -34.36 0.98 -3.92
CA ARG A 687 -35.37 1.72 -4.69
C ARG A 687 -36.76 1.07 -4.58
N LEU A 688 -36.82 -0.25 -4.75
CA LEU A 688 -38.08 -0.99 -4.63
C LEU A 688 -38.63 -0.93 -3.21
N ALA A 689 -37.78 -0.98 -2.18
CA ALA A 689 -38.20 -0.89 -0.78
C ALA A 689 -38.87 0.45 -0.43
N GLY A 690 -38.56 1.52 -1.18
CA GLY A 690 -39.19 2.84 -1.06
C GLY A 690 -40.39 3.06 -1.98
N ALA A 691 -40.85 2.07 -2.74
CA ALA A 691 -41.98 2.21 -3.66
C ALA A 691 -43.29 2.52 -2.93
N GLU A 692 -44.26 3.11 -3.64
CA GLU A 692 -45.54 3.54 -3.05
C GLU A 692 -46.42 2.35 -2.65
N THR A 693 -46.40 1.27 -3.43
CA THR A 693 -47.27 0.12 -3.20
C THR A 693 -46.60 -0.97 -2.37
N ARG A 694 -47.38 -1.64 -1.48
CA ARG A 694 -46.90 -2.78 -0.68
C ARG A 694 -46.36 -3.92 -1.54
N GLN A 695 -46.98 -4.15 -2.72
CA GLN A 695 -46.58 -5.22 -3.64
C GLN A 695 -45.20 -4.97 -4.26
N GLU A 696 -44.93 -3.75 -4.73
CA GLU A 696 -43.61 -3.38 -5.25
C GLU A 696 -42.55 -3.40 -4.15
N ARG A 697 -42.86 -2.91 -2.94
CA ARG A 697 -41.93 -3.01 -1.82
C ARG A 697 -41.59 -4.45 -1.44
N ALA A 698 -42.53 -5.38 -1.54
CA ALA A 698 -42.28 -6.80 -1.28
C ALA A 698 -41.33 -7.42 -2.31
N SER A 699 -41.37 -6.96 -3.57
CA SER A 699 -40.44 -7.41 -4.61
C SER A 699 -38.96 -7.06 -4.34
N ALA A 700 -38.70 -6.15 -3.39
CA ALA A 700 -37.35 -5.80 -2.98
C ALA A 700 -36.63 -6.92 -2.21
N ILE A 701 -37.37 -7.81 -1.55
CA ILE A 701 -36.83 -8.82 -0.62
C ILE A 701 -35.69 -9.66 -1.24
N PRO A 702 -35.84 -10.31 -2.42
CA PRO A 702 -34.76 -11.13 -2.98
C PRO A 702 -33.49 -10.32 -3.32
N TYR A 703 -33.66 -9.06 -3.74
CA TYR A 703 -32.53 -8.17 -4.02
C TYR A 703 -31.83 -7.75 -2.73
N LEU A 704 -32.58 -7.41 -1.69
CA LEU A 704 -32.05 -7.05 -0.37
C LEU A 704 -31.39 -8.24 0.35
N GLN A 705 -31.92 -9.46 0.20
CA GLN A 705 -31.27 -10.69 0.71
C GLN A 705 -29.89 -10.88 0.06
N THR A 706 -29.81 -10.69 -1.26
CA THR A 706 -28.54 -10.79 -2.00
C THR A 706 -27.60 -9.65 -1.60
N ALA A 707 -28.13 -8.44 -1.46
CA ALA A 707 -27.36 -7.26 -1.08
C ALA A 707 -26.77 -7.36 0.33
N THR A 708 -27.56 -7.78 1.32
CA THR A 708 -27.11 -7.99 2.70
C THR A 708 -26.09 -9.13 2.82
N HIS A 709 -26.13 -10.13 1.93
CA HIS A 709 -25.09 -11.15 1.85
C HIS A 709 -23.78 -10.60 1.28
N ASN A 710 -23.86 -9.77 0.25
CA ASN A 710 -22.69 -9.20 -0.43
C ASN A 710 -22.06 -8.02 0.31
N PHE A 711 -22.85 -7.29 1.11
CA PHE A 711 -22.46 -6.18 1.97
C PHE A 711 -22.87 -6.48 3.42
N PRO A 712 -22.25 -7.50 4.07
CA PRO A 712 -22.62 -7.92 5.41
C PRO A 712 -22.46 -6.82 6.46
N GLU A 713 -21.58 -5.85 6.23
CA GLU A 713 -21.30 -4.70 7.10
C GLU A 713 -22.33 -3.57 6.99
N ASP A 714 -23.13 -3.51 5.92
CA ASP A 714 -24.13 -2.45 5.73
C ASP A 714 -25.40 -2.76 6.53
N TYR A 715 -25.49 -2.14 7.70
CA TYR A 715 -26.63 -2.28 8.60
C TYR A 715 -27.90 -1.61 8.05
N ASN A 716 -27.81 -0.62 7.14
CA ASN A 716 -28.99 0.03 6.56
C ASN A 716 -29.75 -0.92 5.61
N LEU A 717 -29.00 -1.72 4.83
CA LEU A 717 -29.57 -2.77 3.99
C LEU A 717 -30.27 -3.83 4.84
N GLY A 718 -29.64 -4.24 5.94
CA GLY A 718 -30.22 -5.22 6.87
C GLY A 718 -31.47 -4.71 7.57
N GLU A 719 -31.45 -3.46 8.06
CA GLU A 719 -32.60 -2.81 8.67
C GLU A 719 -33.76 -2.73 7.68
N THR A 720 -33.50 -2.29 6.45
CA THR A 720 -34.52 -2.21 5.39
C THR A 720 -35.13 -3.58 5.11
N LEU A 721 -34.30 -4.62 5.01
CA LEU A 721 -34.73 -6.01 4.82
C LEU A 721 -35.61 -6.50 5.98
N ALA A 722 -35.24 -6.21 7.23
CA ALA A 722 -36.04 -6.56 8.40
C ALA A 722 -37.45 -5.92 8.34
N TRP A 723 -37.54 -4.65 7.97
CA TRP A 723 -38.83 -3.97 7.78
C TRP A 723 -39.65 -4.58 6.62
N ARG A 724 -38.99 -5.02 5.55
CA ARG A 724 -39.69 -5.71 4.45
C ARG A 724 -40.25 -7.06 4.91
N TYR A 725 -39.49 -7.83 5.70
CA TYR A 725 -39.96 -9.09 6.28
C TYR A 725 -41.17 -8.90 7.20
N ASP A 726 -41.13 -7.92 8.10
CA ASP A 726 -42.28 -7.60 8.97
C ASP A 726 -43.53 -7.21 8.15
N GLU A 727 -43.35 -6.41 7.09
CA GLU A 727 -44.47 -6.01 6.21
C GLU A 727 -45.07 -7.20 5.43
N VAL A 728 -44.32 -8.27 5.15
CA VAL A 728 -44.85 -9.51 4.54
C VAL A 728 -45.20 -10.58 5.57
N GLU A 729 -45.30 -10.22 6.85
CA GLU A 729 -45.70 -11.08 7.96
C GLU A 729 -44.71 -12.23 8.27
N ASP A 730 -43.44 -12.09 7.86
CA ASP A 730 -42.35 -13.01 8.20
C ASP A 730 -41.55 -12.50 9.42
N SER A 731 -42.19 -12.62 10.59
CA SER A 731 -41.63 -12.16 11.87
C SER A 731 -40.36 -12.92 12.29
N ALA A 732 -40.18 -14.17 11.83
CA ALA A 732 -38.98 -14.96 12.10
C ALA A 732 -37.75 -14.37 11.40
N SER A 733 -37.87 -14.12 10.10
CA SER A 733 -36.80 -13.53 9.30
C SER A 733 -36.53 -12.08 9.73
N ALA A 734 -37.58 -11.30 10.04
CA ALA A 734 -37.42 -9.95 10.58
C ALA A 734 -36.62 -9.95 11.88
N ARG A 735 -36.95 -10.80 12.86
CA ARG A 735 -36.19 -10.90 14.12
C ARG A 735 -34.74 -11.32 13.92
N LYS A 736 -34.52 -12.33 13.07
CA LYS A 736 -33.17 -12.82 12.76
C LYS A 736 -32.31 -11.70 12.17
N GLU A 737 -32.88 -10.93 11.23
CA GLU A 737 -32.18 -9.83 10.58
C GLU A 737 -31.95 -8.65 11.54
N LEU A 738 -32.93 -8.31 12.40
CA LEU A 738 -32.75 -7.29 13.43
C LEU A 738 -31.62 -7.63 14.40
N ARG A 739 -31.47 -8.89 14.83
CA ARG A 739 -30.33 -9.31 15.68
C ARG A 739 -28.99 -9.07 14.98
N ARG A 740 -28.89 -9.47 13.70
CA ARG A 740 -27.69 -9.27 12.88
C ARG A 740 -27.32 -7.79 12.79
N VAL A 741 -28.30 -6.93 12.50
CA VAL A 741 -28.12 -5.48 12.39
C VAL A 741 -27.69 -4.85 13.72
N ILE A 742 -28.35 -5.22 14.82
CA ILE A 742 -28.03 -4.73 16.17
C ILE A 742 -26.59 -5.16 16.58
N ASP A 743 -26.13 -6.35 16.20
CA ASP A 743 -24.76 -6.80 16.46
C ASP A 743 -23.71 -6.02 15.66
N LEU A 744 -24.01 -5.65 14.40
CA LEU A 744 -23.11 -4.85 13.56
C LEU A 744 -22.96 -3.43 14.09
N GLU A 745 -24.05 -2.81 14.53
CA GLU A 745 -24.04 -1.43 15.05
C GLU A 745 -23.27 -1.28 16.36
N GLN A 746 -22.97 -2.37 17.09
CA GLN A 746 -22.16 -2.32 18.32
C GLN A 746 -20.69 -1.93 18.06
N ASN A 747 -20.20 -2.15 16.83
CA ASN A 747 -18.86 -1.77 16.39
C ASN A 747 -18.95 -0.95 15.08
N PRO A 748 -19.41 0.31 15.14
CA PRO A 748 -19.68 1.09 13.94
C PRO A 748 -18.39 1.34 13.16
N VAL A 749 -18.44 1.10 11.85
CA VAL A 749 -17.36 1.43 10.90
C VAL A 749 -17.78 2.67 10.11
N GLY A 750 -17.91 3.82 10.77
CA GLY A 750 -18.27 5.09 10.12
C GLY A 750 -18.89 6.14 11.06
N ASP A 751 -18.72 7.42 10.70
CA ASP A 751 -19.36 8.59 11.34
C ASP A 751 -20.64 8.92 10.55
N ASP A 752 -21.79 8.40 10.98
CA ASP A 752 -23.09 8.83 10.46
C ASP A 752 -23.80 9.76 11.46
N SER A 753 -24.38 10.84 10.93
CA SER A 753 -24.86 12.02 11.65
C SER A 753 -26.24 11.90 12.32
N ASP A 754 -26.86 10.72 12.29
CA ASP A 754 -28.07 10.43 13.08
C ASP A 754 -27.65 9.88 14.44
N SER A 755 -28.49 10.09 15.46
CA SER A 755 -28.34 9.38 16.73
C SER A 755 -28.46 7.87 16.52
N LEU A 756 -27.29 7.22 16.38
CA LEU A 756 -27.17 5.77 16.28
C LEU A 756 -27.90 5.08 17.43
N GLU A 757 -27.89 5.68 18.62
CA GLU A 757 -28.61 5.18 19.79
C GLU A 757 -30.12 5.12 19.58
N ALA A 758 -30.75 6.17 19.06
CA ALA A 758 -32.18 6.19 18.79
C ALA A 758 -32.60 5.22 17.70
N ARG A 759 -31.77 5.05 16.66
CA ARG A 759 -32.00 4.02 15.64
C ARG A 759 -31.95 2.63 16.26
N ARG A 760 -30.90 2.33 17.01
CA ARG A 760 -30.74 1.05 17.72
C ARG A 760 -31.93 0.77 18.64
N TYR A 761 -32.44 1.78 19.35
CA TYR A 761 -33.65 1.62 20.16
C TYR A 761 -34.89 1.26 19.35
N ARG A 762 -35.11 1.88 18.18
CA ARG A 762 -36.23 1.51 17.29
C ARG A 762 -36.14 0.06 16.84
N GLN A 763 -34.94 -0.39 16.47
CA GLN A 763 -34.69 -1.79 16.06
C GLN A 763 -34.91 -2.75 17.24
N ARG A 764 -34.37 -2.44 18.42
CA ARG A 764 -34.56 -3.22 19.65
C ARG A 764 -36.03 -3.29 20.08
N ARG A 765 -36.78 -2.20 19.91
CA ARG A 765 -38.22 -2.14 20.21
C ARG A 765 -39.06 -2.95 19.24
N ALA A 766 -38.71 -2.95 17.95
CA ALA A 766 -39.34 -3.80 16.96
C ALA A 766 -39.06 -5.28 17.24
N HIS A 767 -37.79 -5.64 17.50
CA HIS A 767 -37.42 -7.01 17.84
C HIS A 767 -38.15 -7.48 19.11
N GLU A 768 -38.23 -6.63 20.13
CA GLU A 768 -38.99 -6.90 21.36
C GLU A 768 -40.48 -7.16 21.05
N THR A 769 -41.13 -6.31 20.25
CA THR A 769 -42.54 -6.51 19.85
C THR A 769 -42.76 -7.82 19.10
N LEU A 770 -41.85 -8.17 18.19
CA LEU A 770 -41.92 -9.40 17.40
C LEU A 770 -41.62 -10.66 18.25
N SER A 771 -40.95 -10.50 19.40
CA SER A 771 -40.53 -11.60 20.26
C SER A 771 -41.38 -11.81 21.51
N ARG A 772 -42.11 -10.78 21.96
CA ARG A 772 -42.97 -10.84 23.15
C ARG A 772 -44.09 -11.85 22.97
N ARG A 773 -44.00 -12.97 23.70
CA ARG A 773 -45.02 -14.02 23.73
C ARG A 773 -45.88 -13.94 24.97
N ASP A 774 -45.30 -13.62 26.12
CA ASP A 774 -46.02 -13.44 27.37
C ASP A 774 -45.94 -11.98 27.79
N SER A 775 -47.04 -11.44 28.32
CA SER A 775 -47.06 -10.15 29.01
C SER A 775 -47.85 -10.28 30.29
N VAL A 776 -47.31 -9.75 31.38
CA VAL A 776 -47.97 -9.70 32.68
C VAL A 776 -48.15 -8.25 33.10
N THR A 777 -49.36 -7.89 33.52
CA THR A 777 -49.67 -6.57 34.06
C THR A 777 -50.22 -6.71 35.47
N LEU A 778 -49.57 -6.06 36.43
CA LEU A 778 -50.02 -5.93 37.81
C LEU A 778 -50.36 -4.47 38.07
N ALA A 779 -51.62 -4.16 38.35
CA ALA A 779 -52.06 -2.80 38.63
C ALA A 779 -52.79 -2.72 39.97
N SER A 780 -52.61 -1.62 40.68
CA SER A 780 -53.31 -1.29 41.92
C SER A 780 -53.79 0.15 41.83
N THR A 781 -55.09 0.37 41.98
CA THR A 781 -55.72 1.69 41.89
C THR A 781 -56.52 1.97 43.15
N TRP A 782 -56.27 3.09 43.81
CA TRP A 782 -57.05 3.63 44.93
C TRP A 782 -57.79 4.86 44.42
N SER A 783 -59.11 4.76 44.29
CA SER A 783 -59.95 5.84 43.76
C SER A 783 -60.72 6.55 44.90
N PRO A 784 -60.87 7.88 44.87
CA PRO A 784 -61.68 8.62 45.83
C PRO A 784 -63.19 8.41 45.60
N ALA A 785 -63.56 7.99 44.39
CA ALA A 785 -64.92 7.83 43.96
C ALA A 785 -65.07 6.47 43.29
N GLY A 786 -65.80 5.59 43.94
CA GLY A 786 -66.07 4.24 43.51
C GLY A 786 -67.45 3.81 43.95
N VAL A 787 -68.11 3.01 43.11
CA VAL A 787 -69.18 2.13 43.56
C VAL A 787 -68.54 0.80 43.86
N SER A 788 -68.87 0.19 45.00
CA SER A 788 -68.40 -1.17 45.29
C SER A 788 -68.64 -2.03 44.06
N THR A 789 -67.61 -2.70 43.56
CA THR A 789 -67.60 -3.55 42.36
C THR A 789 -68.65 -4.70 42.37
N ASN A 790 -69.50 -4.75 43.38
CA ASN A 790 -70.44 -5.79 43.70
C ASN A 790 -71.89 -5.45 43.31
N ASP A 791 -72.18 -4.26 42.79
CA ASP A 791 -73.55 -3.90 42.37
C ASP A 791 -73.94 -4.45 41.00
N ILE A 792 -72.99 -5.03 40.24
CA ILE A 792 -73.24 -5.52 38.88
C ILE A 792 -74.09 -6.80 38.89
N LEU A 793 -74.01 -7.64 39.92
CA LEU A 793 -74.69 -8.95 39.94
C LEU A 793 -75.61 -9.16 41.15
N ARG A 794 -75.99 -8.08 41.84
CA ARG A 794 -76.92 -8.15 42.98
C ARG A 794 -78.37 -8.26 42.50
N PRO A 795 -79.14 -9.26 42.96
CA PRO A 795 -80.59 -9.21 42.86
C PRO A 795 -81.09 -8.10 43.79
N ASP A 796 -81.67 -7.06 43.20
CA ASP A 796 -82.21 -5.89 43.89
C ASP A 796 -83.45 -6.27 44.72
N ASN A 797 -83.39 -6.04 46.02
CA ASN A 797 -84.60 -5.90 46.84
C ASN A 797 -84.48 -4.75 47.86
N THR A 798 -83.61 -3.78 47.59
CA THR A 798 -83.42 -2.62 48.47
C THR A 798 -83.42 -1.34 47.66
N GLN A 799 -84.62 -0.94 47.24
CA GLN A 799 -84.89 0.44 46.88
C GLN A 799 -84.72 1.34 48.12
N GLY A 800 -83.84 2.35 48.03
CA GLY A 800 -84.06 3.61 48.77
C GLY A 800 -83.21 3.94 50.00
N THR A 801 -81.97 3.45 50.15
CA THR A 801 -81.03 4.04 51.13
C THR A 801 -79.88 4.76 50.43
N ALA A 802 -79.63 6.01 50.84
CA ALA A 802 -78.67 6.95 50.24
C ALA A 802 -77.33 6.29 49.90
N ARG A 803 -77.03 6.16 48.60
CA ARG A 803 -75.68 5.85 48.13
C ARG A 803 -74.80 7.06 48.43
N HIS A 804 -73.70 6.83 49.14
CA HIS A 804 -72.68 7.83 49.41
C HIS A 804 -71.43 7.50 48.61
N ALA A 805 -70.78 8.51 48.05
CA ALA A 805 -69.49 8.34 47.41
C ALA A 805 -68.50 7.70 48.41
N ALA A 806 -68.03 6.49 48.10
CA ALA A 806 -67.05 5.79 48.90
C ALA A 806 -65.74 5.69 48.11
N SER A 807 -64.62 5.83 48.82
CA SER A 807 -63.32 5.46 48.24
C SER A 807 -63.30 3.95 47.98
N GLN A 808 -62.61 3.53 46.94
CA GLN A 808 -62.41 2.11 46.62
C GLN A 808 -60.97 1.83 46.28
N ASN A 809 -60.57 0.56 46.36
CA ASN A 809 -59.33 0.09 45.81
C ASN A 809 -59.55 -1.15 44.94
N VAL A 810 -58.80 -1.25 43.85
CA VAL A 810 -58.87 -2.35 42.88
C VAL A 810 -57.46 -2.80 42.55
N GLN A 811 -57.20 -4.10 42.67
CA GLN A 811 -55.96 -4.73 42.21
C GLN A 811 -56.27 -5.64 41.03
N VAL A 812 -55.45 -5.55 40.00
CA VAL A 812 -55.61 -6.26 38.75
C VAL A 812 -54.33 -7.01 38.46
N ALA A 813 -54.44 -8.30 38.18
CA ALA A 813 -53.37 -9.10 37.59
C ALA A 813 -53.85 -9.64 36.25
N MET A 814 -53.14 -9.34 35.17
CA MET A 814 -53.45 -9.80 33.82
C MET A 814 -52.26 -10.56 33.27
N TRP A 815 -52.53 -11.62 32.51
CA TRP A 815 -51.55 -12.37 31.74
C TRP A 815 -52.09 -12.56 30.32
N ASP A 816 -51.30 -12.19 29.33
CA ASP A 816 -51.57 -12.41 27.91
C ASP A 816 -50.48 -13.34 27.35
N HIS A 817 -50.88 -14.38 26.62
CA HIS A 817 -50.00 -15.31 25.92
C HIS A 817 -50.35 -15.38 24.43
N ALA A 818 -49.45 -14.90 23.56
CA ALA A 818 -49.63 -14.91 22.11
C ALA A 818 -49.65 -16.33 21.53
N LEU A 819 -50.62 -16.60 20.67
CA LEU A 819 -50.86 -17.89 20.01
C LEU A 819 -50.29 -17.92 18.59
N GLY A 820 -50.05 -19.14 18.08
CA GLY A 820 -49.43 -19.39 16.76
C GLY A 820 -47.92 -19.56 16.85
N ASP A 821 -47.27 -19.85 15.72
CA ASP A 821 -45.81 -20.02 15.66
C ASP A 821 -45.08 -18.69 15.93
N GLU A 822 -45.56 -17.62 15.29
CA GLU A 822 -45.08 -16.25 15.48
C GLU A 822 -45.97 -15.47 16.45
N PRO A 823 -45.41 -14.78 17.48
CA PRO A 823 -46.19 -14.02 18.46
C PRO A 823 -47.01 -12.87 17.88
N SER A 824 -46.49 -12.22 16.83
CA SER A 824 -47.17 -11.16 16.10
C SER A 824 -46.93 -11.28 14.60
N ARG A 825 -47.86 -10.78 13.79
CA ARG A 825 -47.78 -10.74 12.33
C ARG A 825 -48.16 -9.36 11.84
N ALA A 826 -47.19 -8.56 11.40
CA ALA A 826 -47.38 -7.14 11.07
C ALA A 826 -48.17 -6.39 12.16
N GLY A 827 -47.83 -6.63 13.43
CA GLY A 827 -48.47 -6.04 14.61
C GLY A 827 -49.86 -6.56 14.98
N SER A 828 -50.42 -7.51 14.22
CA SER A 828 -51.61 -8.27 14.60
C SER A 828 -51.25 -9.40 15.57
N THR A 829 -52.11 -9.67 16.54
CA THR A 829 -51.87 -10.70 17.58
C THR A 829 -53.17 -11.38 17.99
N LEU A 830 -53.13 -12.70 18.14
CA LEU A 830 -54.17 -13.49 18.81
C LEU A 830 -53.55 -14.08 20.07
N SER A 831 -54.18 -13.91 21.23
CA SER A 831 -53.62 -14.34 22.51
C SER A 831 -54.67 -15.08 23.35
N VAL A 832 -54.23 -16.06 24.14
CA VAL A 832 -54.98 -16.48 25.33
C VAL A 832 -54.72 -15.45 26.40
N TYR A 833 -55.75 -15.01 27.11
CA TYR A 833 -55.56 -14.07 28.21
C TYR A 833 -56.33 -14.51 29.45
N GLY A 834 -55.73 -14.23 30.60
CA GLY A 834 -56.35 -14.40 31.91
C GLY A 834 -56.25 -13.11 32.71
N ARG A 835 -57.24 -12.86 33.57
CA ARG A 835 -57.22 -11.76 34.52
C ARG A 835 -57.77 -12.14 35.88
N ALA A 836 -57.21 -11.58 36.93
CA ALA A 836 -57.73 -11.59 38.28
C ALA A 836 -57.94 -10.15 38.75
N LEU A 837 -59.05 -9.90 39.41
CA LEU A 837 -59.49 -8.60 39.90
C LEU A 837 -59.84 -8.76 41.38
N LEU A 838 -59.24 -7.96 42.23
CA LEU A 838 -59.55 -7.88 43.65
C LEU A 838 -60.10 -6.49 43.93
N GLY A 839 -61.30 -6.41 44.49
CA GLY A 839 -61.93 -5.14 44.85
C GLY A 839 -62.06 -4.98 46.36
N GLY A 840 -62.04 -3.74 46.83
CA GLY A 840 -62.26 -3.40 48.23
C GLY A 840 -62.93 -2.04 48.39
N THR A 841 -63.87 -1.96 49.33
CA THR A 841 -64.48 -0.70 49.76
C THR A 841 -63.59 -0.01 50.80
N GLY A 842 -63.45 1.31 50.69
CA GLY A 842 -62.50 2.06 51.51
C GLY A 842 -61.05 2.03 50.99
N ARG A 843 -60.14 2.63 51.76
CA ARG A 843 -58.70 2.72 51.45
C ARG A 843 -57.85 1.60 52.05
N SER A 844 -58.39 0.87 53.03
CA SER A 844 -57.62 -0.01 53.91
C SER A 844 -58.08 -1.46 53.91
N SER A 845 -59.20 -1.77 53.26
CA SER A 845 -59.77 -3.11 53.15
C SER A 845 -59.57 -3.64 51.73
N TYR A 846 -58.89 -4.78 51.58
CA TYR A 846 -58.48 -5.36 50.31
C TYR A 846 -59.15 -6.72 50.08
N ALA A 847 -59.35 -7.11 48.83
CA ALA A 847 -59.89 -8.42 48.44
C ALA A 847 -61.23 -8.77 49.13
N GLU A 848 -62.17 -7.82 49.18
CA GLU A 848 -63.58 -8.03 49.56
C GLU A 848 -64.40 -8.63 48.42
N SER A 849 -63.92 -8.50 47.18
CA SER A 849 -64.47 -9.13 46.00
C SER A 849 -63.34 -9.74 45.16
N VAL A 850 -63.64 -10.86 44.51
CA VAL A 850 -62.68 -11.57 43.66
C VAL A 850 -63.32 -11.88 42.33
N GLY A 851 -62.80 -11.29 41.25
CA GLY A 851 -63.15 -11.60 39.87
C GLY A 851 -62.01 -12.34 39.17
N THR A 852 -62.32 -13.34 38.37
CA THR A 852 -61.35 -14.06 37.53
C THR A 852 -61.93 -14.25 36.13
N GLY A 853 -61.17 -13.87 35.10
CA GLY A 853 -61.52 -14.04 33.70
C GLY A 853 -60.49 -14.90 32.97
N LEU A 854 -60.94 -15.75 32.06
CA LEU A 854 -60.08 -16.49 31.12
C LEU A 854 -60.73 -16.48 29.74
N GLY A 855 -59.96 -16.11 28.72
CA GLY A 855 -60.50 -15.91 27.38
C GLY A 855 -59.47 -15.76 26.28
N LEU A 856 -59.92 -15.20 25.16
CA LEU A 856 -59.10 -14.84 24.02
C LEU A 856 -59.09 -13.33 23.82
N ARG A 857 -57.93 -12.81 23.43
CA ARG A 857 -57.71 -11.43 23.00
C ARG A 857 -57.29 -11.43 21.54
N TYR A 858 -57.94 -10.62 20.71
CA TYR A 858 -57.61 -10.43 19.31
C TYR A 858 -57.33 -8.96 18.99
N LYS A 859 -56.15 -8.69 18.45
CA LYS A 859 -55.74 -7.40 17.90
C LYS A 859 -55.56 -7.55 16.38
N PRO A 860 -56.56 -7.18 15.56
CA PRO A 860 -56.53 -7.44 14.12
C PRO A 860 -55.55 -6.56 13.34
N TRP A 861 -55.23 -5.36 13.82
CA TRP A 861 -54.46 -4.38 13.05
C TRP A 861 -53.20 -3.97 13.81
N GLY A 862 -52.05 -3.99 13.15
CA GLY A 862 -50.80 -3.49 13.73
C GLY A 862 -50.77 -1.97 13.86
N THR A 863 -51.44 -1.25 12.96
CA THR A 863 -51.45 0.21 12.89
C THR A 863 -52.45 0.88 13.83
N ALA A 864 -53.35 0.11 14.45
CA ALA A 864 -54.35 0.61 15.39
C ALA A 864 -54.38 -0.25 16.66
N ASN A 865 -54.38 0.39 17.84
CA ASN A 865 -54.44 -0.33 19.10
C ASN A 865 -55.89 -0.64 19.49
N ILE A 866 -56.53 -1.53 18.74
CA ILE A 866 -57.90 -2.00 18.98
C ILE A 866 -57.85 -3.47 19.36
N ASN A 867 -58.42 -3.82 20.52
CA ASN A 867 -58.39 -5.16 21.07
C ASN A 867 -59.82 -5.63 21.34
N PHE A 868 -60.13 -6.84 20.88
CA PHE A 868 -61.38 -7.54 21.13
C PHE A 868 -61.12 -8.69 22.10
N TYR A 869 -61.96 -8.82 23.11
CA TYR A 869 -61.85 -9.81 24.16
C TYR A 869 -63.15 -10.61 24.24
N ALA A 870 -63.01 -11.92 24.37
CA ALA A 870 -64.09 -12.82 24.72
C ALA A 870 -63.62 -13.71 25.87
N GLU A 871 -64.23 -13.59 27.05
CA GLU A 871 -63.82 -14.34 28.23
C GLU A 871 -64.99 -14.96 28.99
N VAL A 872 -64.70 -16.05 29.70
CA VAL A 872 -65.55 -16.54 30.79
C VAL A 872 -65.14 -15.80 32.04
N TYR A 873 -66.05 -15.00 32.59
CA TYR A 873 -65.83 -14.17 33.76
C TYR A 873 -66.56 -14.76 34.96
N LYS A 874 -65.84 -15.00 36.05
CA LYS A 874 -66.37 -15.50 37.32
C LYS A 874 -66.12 -14.47 38.41
N GLN A 875 -67.14 -14.14 39.20
CA GLN A 875 -67.04 -13.23 40.33
C GLN A 875 -67.56 -13.89 41.60
N ASN A 876 -66.82 -13.72 42.70
CA ASN A 876 -67.16 -14.21 44.03
C ASN A 876 -67.26 -13.02 45.00
N THR A 877 -68.34 -13.00 45.80
CA THR A 877 -68.59 -11.94 46.78
C THR A 877 -69.16 -12.52 48.07
N PHE A 878 -68.88 -11.91 49.22
CA PHE A 878 -69.51 -12.25 50.50
C PHE A 878 -70.81 -11.46 50.74
N ASP A 879 -71.71 -12.01 51.56
CA ASP A 879 -72.95 -11.36 51.97
C ASP A 879 -72.68 -10.12 52.87
N ASP A 880 -73.58 -9.14 52.88
CA ASP A 880 -73.35 -7.83 53.51
C ASP A 880 -73.06 -7.91 55.03
N GLN A 881 -73.52 -8.98 55.67
CA GLN A 881 -73.33 -9.23 57.10
C GLN A 881 -71.97 -9.86 57.46
N ASN A 882 -71.21 -10.36 56.45
CA ASN A 882 -69.93 -11.05 56.61
C ASN A 882 -68.84 -10.48 55.68
N LYS A 883 -68.78 -9.15 55.51
CA LYS A 883 -67.68 -8.50 54.78
C LYS A 883 -66.38 -8.64 55.56
N GLN A 884 -65.53 -9.58 55.14
CA GLN A 884 -64.16 -9.71 55.61
C GLN A 884 -63.23 -9.30 54.47
N GLY A 885 -62.55 -8.17 54.63
CA GLY A 885 -61.44 -7.77 53.78
C GLY A 885 -60.13 -7.84 54.55
N LEU A 886 -59.03 -7.96 53.81
CA LEU A 886 -57.69 -8.00 54.39
C LEU A 886 -57.19 -6.58 54.65
N ASN A 887 -56.44 -6.39 55.74
CA ASN A 887 -55.63 -5.18 55.87
C ASN A 887 -54.39 -5.24 54.96
N LEU A 888 -53.69 -4.12 54.75
CA LEU A 888 -52.53 -4.09 53.84
C LEU A 888 -51.43 -5.09 54.23
N GLY A 889 -51.17 -5.30 55.52
CA GLY A 889 -50.15 -6.25 55.98
C GLY A 889 -50.54 -7.70 55.69
N GLU A 890 -51.82 -8.02 55.83
CA GLU A 890 -52.38 -9.34 55.52
C GLU A 890 -52.47 -9.59 54.01
N PHE A 891 -52.83 -8.57 53.24
CA PHE A 891 -52.86 -8.62 51.78
C PHE A 891 -51.48 -8.90 51.18
N LEU A 892 -50.43 -8.30 51.73
CA LEU A 892 -49.05 -8.53 51.30
C LEU A 892 -48.49 -9.89 51.78
N ASN A 893 -49.19 -10.61 52.66
CA ASN A 893 -48.82 -11.95 53.10
C ASN A 893 -49.45 -13.01 52.18
N PRO A 894 -48.64 -13.77 51.41
CA PRO A 894 -49.17 -14.74 50.45
C PRO A 894 -50.11 -15.77 51.08
N ASN A 895 -49.81 -16.26 52.29
CA ASN A 895 -50.64 -17.28 52.94
C ASN A 895 -52.03 -16.75 53.27
N GLN A 896 -52.11 -15.53 53.82
CA GLN A 896 -53.39 -14.91 54.17
C GLN A 896 -54.20 -14.51 52.93
N LEU A 897 -53.54 -14.06 51.87
CA LEU A 897 -54.19 -13.85 50.58
C LEU A 897 -54.74 -15.15 49.98
N TRP A 898 -53.98 -16.25 50.04
CA TRP A 898 -54.43 -17.57 49.57
C TRP A 898 -55.60 -18.12 50.40
N ASP A 899 -55.56 -17.94 51.72
CA ASP A 899 -56.66 -18.31 52.61
C ASP A 899 -57.91 -17.48 52.27
N GLN A 900 -57.79 -16.17 52.12
CA GLN A 900 -58.88 -15.28 51.71
C GLN A 900 -59.48 -15.65 50.34
N LEU A 901 -58.65 -16.02 49.37
CA LEU A 901 -59.09 -16.50 48.05
C LEU A 901 -59.79 -17.85 48.14
N ASN A 902 -59.33 -18.74 49.02
CA ASN A 902 -59.96 -20.03 49.29
C ASN A 902 -61.31 -19.87 50.00
N ASP A 903 -61.42 -18.92 50.93
CA ASP A 903 -62.65 -18.62 51.65
C ASP A 903 -63.69 -18.00 50.70
N HIS A 904 -63.28 -17.08 49.82
CA HIS A 904 -64.13 -16.58 48.73
C HIS A 904 -64.60 -17.68 47.79
N ARG A 905 -63.81 -18.74 47.60
CA ARG A 905 -64.18 -19.90 46.76
C ARG A 905 -65.15 -20.85 47.48
N LYS A 906 -65.03 -21.02 48.80
CA LYS A 906 -65.85 -21.96 49.59
C LYS A 906 -67.16 -21.34 50.08
N ASP A 907 -67.09 -20.11 50.57
CA ASP A 907 -68.15 -19.48 51.37
C ASP A 907 -68.78 -18.25 50.67
N GLY A 908 -68.23 -17.82 49.52
CA GLY A 908 -68.74 -16.69 48.73
C GLY A 908 -69.85 -17.05 47.74
N HIS A 909 -70.75 -16.11 47.48
CA HIS A 909 -71.71 -16.18 46.37
C HIS A 909 -70.96 -16.03 45.05
N THR A 910 -71.06 -17.08 44.22
CA THR A 910 -70.39 -17.18 42.92
C THR A 910 -71.36 -16.86 41.78
N SER A 911 -70.96 -15.98 40.88
CA SER A 911 -71.64 -15.71 39.60
C SER A 911 -70.68 -15.91 38.43
N THR A 912 -71.17 -16.52 37.34
CA THR A 912 -70.40 -16.75 36.11
C THR A 912 -71.17 -16.18 34.92
N ASP A 913 -70.46 -15.43 34.07
CA ASP A 913 -70.96 -14.80 32.86
C ASP A 913 -69.96 -14.95 31.70
N TYR A 914 -70.44 -14.77 30.47
CA TYR A 914 -69.58 -14.54 29.31
C TYR A 914 -69.47 -13.04 29.07
N LEU A 915 -68.25 -12.54 29.05
CA LEU A 915 -67.95 -11.13 28.83
C LEU A 915 -67.37 -10.92 27.44
N LEU A 916 -67.97 -10.00 26.70
CA LEU A 916 -67.39 -9.42 25.49
C LEU A 916 -66.87 -8.03 25.83
N ARG A 917 -65.59 -7.77 25.57
CA ARG A 917 -64.98 -6.47 25.84
C ARG A 917 -64.21 -5.97 24.62
N THR A 918 -64.26 -4.67 24.38
CA THR A 918 -63.47 -4.00 23.33
C THR A 918 -62.75 -2.82 23.94
N THR A 919 -61.45 -2.74 23.73
CA THR A 919 -60.64 -1.58 24.14
C THR A 919 -59.97 -0.96 22.93
N ALA A 920 -59.90 0.36 22.87
CA ALA A 920 -59.18 1.08 21.83
C ALA A 920 -58.37 2.25 22.40
N SER A 921 -57.19 2.50 21.83
CA SER A 921 -56.41 3.71 22.09
C SER A 921 -56.15 4.46 20.79
N PHE A 922 -56.43 5.76 20.79
CA PHE A 922 -56.22 6.66 19.65
C PHE A 922 -55.42 7.89 20.06
N LEU A 923 -54.93 8.63 19.06
CA LEU A 923 -54.18 9.88 19.23
C LEU A 923 -52.80 9.75 19.90
N ASP A 924 -52.37 8.53 20.19
CA ASP A 924 -51.11 8.12 20.83
C ASP A 924 -50.01 7.71 19.82
N GLN A 925 -50.12 8.18 18.57
CA GLN A 925 -49.18 7.83 17.50
C GLN A 925 -48.24 8.98 17.14
N GLY A 926 -47.13 8.64 16.47
CA GLY A 926 -46.15 9.60 15.98
C GLY A 926 -45.58 10.46 17.11
N ARG A 927 -45.70 11.80 16.97
CA ARG A 927 -45.18 12.76 17.95
C ARG A 927 -45.82 12.69 19.35
N PHE A 928 -46.93 11.97 19.50
CA PHE A 928 -47.70 11.86 20.75
C PHE A 928 -47.58 10.51 21.45
N ARG A 929 -46.71 9.63 20.95
CA ARG A 929 -46.50 8.30 21.53
C ARG A 929 -45.99 8.37 22.97
N ASN A 930 -46.43 7.41 23.77
CA ASN A 930 -46.09 7.22 25.19
C ASN A 930 -44.89 6.27 25.42
N ASP A 931 -44.04 6.10 24.40
CA ASP A 931 -42.84 5.26 24.45
C ASP A 931 -41.60 6.11 24.77
N TRP A 932 -40.56 5.48 25.32
CA TRP A 932 -39.29 6.14 25.60
C TRP A 932 -38.65 6.68 24.31
N ARG A 933 -38.08 7.88 24.38
CA ARG A 933 -37.44 8.57 23.26
C ARG A 933 -36.00 8.84 23.62
N ILE A 934 -35.02 8.38 22.84
CA ILE A 934 -33.61 8.56 23.19
C ILE A 934 -33.15 10.01 22.99
N ASP A 935 -33.51 10.62 21.85
CA ASP A 935 -32.94 11.93 21.45
C ASP A 935 -33.66 13.14 22.04
N GLU A 936 -34.83 12.93 22.62
CA GLU A 936 -35.68 14.00 23.13
C GLU A 936 -35.52 14.09 24.65
N SER A 937 -35.27 15.28 25.20
CA SER A 937 -35.29 15.52 26.66
C SER A 937 -36.69 15.51 27.25
N ASP A 938 -37.68 15.79 26.41
CA ASP A 938 -39.09 15.97 26.76
C ASP A 938 -39.97 15.84 25.51
N TRP A 939 -41.26 15.52 25.70
CA TRP A 939 -42.22 15.40 24.60
C TRP A 939 -43.68 15.55 25.05
N GLU A 940 -44.55 15.87 24.09
CA GLU A 940 -46.00 15.87 24.30
C GLU A 940 -46.58 14.44 24.20
N GLU A 941 -47.53 14.13 25.07
CA GLU A 941 -48.33 12.91 25.03
C GLU A 941 -49.81 13.24 25.03
N ARG A 942 -50.57 12.51 24.22
CA ARG A 942 -52.03 12.53 24.30
C ARG A 942 -52.59 11.18 23.88
N PHE A 943 -53.72 10.81 24.47
CA PHE A 943 -54.45 9.64 24.03
C PHE A 943 -55.94 9.77 24.33
N LEU A 944 -56.74 9.03 23.55
CA LEU A 944 -58.15 8.77 23.79
C LEU A 944 -58.31 7.27 24.00
N TYR A 945 -58.52 6.87 25.26
CA TYR A 945 -58.78 5.50 25.65
C TYR A 945 -60.28 5.23 25.68
N LEU A 946 -60.72 4.17 25.01
CA LEU A 946 -62.09 3.68 25.01
C LEU A 946 -62.11 2.25 25.53
N ASP A 947 -63.06 1.93 26.39
CA ASP A 947 -63.29 0.58 26.91
C ASP A 947 -64.78 0.32 27.02
N ALA A 948 -65.24 -0.75 26.38
CA ALA A 948 -66.63 -1.18 26.37
C ALA A 948 -66.69 -2.64 26.78
N ALA A 949 -67.54 -2.98 27.75
CA ALA A 949 -67.73 -4.35 28.23
C ALA A 949 -69.22 -4.69 28.30
N TRP A 950 -69.57 -5.91 27.91
CA TRP A 950 -70.92 -6.45 27.92
C TRP A 950 -70.94 -7.83 28.58
N TRP A 951 -71.66 -7.93 29.70
CA TRP A 951 -71.95 -9.19 30.40
C TRP A 951 -73.22 -9.80 29.80
N THR A 952 -73.06 -10.86 29.02
CA THR A 952 -74.14 -11.36 28.15
C THR A 952 -75.29 -12.02 28.91
N LYS A 953 -75.03 -12.62 30.08
CA LYS A 953 -76.06 -13.29 30.90
C LYS A 953 -76.76 -12.31 31.83
N ALA A 954 -76.02 -11.38 32.45
CA ALA A 954 -76.60 -10.33 33.29
C ALA A 954 -77.31 -9.24 32.47
N GLY A 955 -76.87 -9.02 31.22
CA GLY A 955 -77.37 -7.94 30.37
C GLY A 955 -76.71 -6.59 30.63
N ASP A 956 -75.70 -6.54 31.51
CA ASP A 956 -75.08 -5.29 31.94
C ASP A 956 -74.05 -4.78 30.93
N HIS A 957 -73.97 -3.46 30.83
CA HIS A 957 -73.01 -2.78 29.97
C HIS A 957 -72.13 -1.84 30.79
N GLN A 958 -70.86 -1.76 30.42
CA GLN A 958 -69.93 -0.74 30.91
C GLN A 958 -69.28 -0.03 29.74
N TRP A 959 -69.15 1.27 29.86
CA TRP A 959 -68.44 2.12 28.91
C TRP A 959 -67.53 3.10 29.65
N LEU A 960 -66.31 3.25 29.16
CA LEU A 960 -65.35 4.24 29.63
C LEU A 960 -64.72 4.93 28.42
N SER A 961 -64.65 6.25 28.48
CA SER A 961 -63.94 7.08 27.52
C SER A 961 -63.09 8.08 28.27
N ARG A 962 -61.78 8.06 28.04
CA ARG A 962 -60.84 8.93 28.73
C ARG A 962 -59.92 9.60 27.72
N PHE A 963 -60.01 10.92 27.65
CA PHE A 963 -59.04 11.75 26.94
C PHE A 963 -58.01 12.29 27.94
N GLN A 964 -56.73 12.13 27.64
CA GLN A 964 -55.63 12.63 28.45
C GLN A 964 -54.62 13.37 27.58
N GLN A 965 -54.09 14.48 28.08
CA GLN A 965 -53.03 15.23 27.43
C GLN A 965 -52.05 15.79 28.48
N GLY A 966 -50.75 15.63 28.22
CA GLY A 966 -49.69 16.13 29.09
C GLY A 966 -48.36 16.24 28.37
N HIS A 967 -47.35 16.72 29.10
CA HIS A 967 -46.00 16.88 28.60
C HIS A 967 -45.05 16.11 29.52
N ALA A 968 -44.25 15.21 28.95
CA ALA A 968 -43.35 14.32 29.68
C ALA A 968 -41.94 14.87 29.68
N TRP A 969 -41.31 14.97 30.85
CA TRP A 969 -39.91 15.36 31.01
C TRP A 969 -39.08 14.17 31.44
N LYS A 970 -37.91 13.97 30.82
CA LYS A 970 -36.93 13.02 31.36
C LYS A 970 -36.35 13.54 32.66
N LEU A 971 -36.18 12.62 33.62
CA LEU A 971 -35.50 12.93 34.86
C LEU A 971 -33.97 12.84 34.67
N PRO A 972 -33.17 13.67 35.37
CA PRO A 972 -31.72 13.73 35.22
C PRO A 972 -31.00 12.58 35.95
N PHE A 973 -31.45 11.35 35.72
CA PHE A 973 -30.88 10.13 36.26
C PHE A 973 -30.38 9.23 35.12
N ASN A 974 -29.42 8.35 35.38
CA ASN A 974 -28.89 7.40 34.38
C ASN A 974 -29.88 6.27 34.00
N SER A 975 -31.11 6.33 34.50
CA SER A 975 -32.18 5.35 34.25
C SER A 975 -33.29 5.97 33.41
N ALA A 976 -33.93 5.19 32.55
CA ALA A 976 -35.04 5.66 31.71
C ALA A 976 -36.29 5.99 32.54
N GLN A 977 -36.40 7.23 33.01
CA GLN A 977 -37.51 7.70 33.83
C GLN A 977 -38.06 9.02 33.32
N THR A 978 -39.38 9.19 33.40
CA THR A 978 -40.06 10.44 33.09
C THR A 978 -41.00 10.88 34.20
N LEU A 979 -41.25 12.19 34.23
CA LEU A 979 -42.32 12.80 35.01
C LEU A 979 -43.20 13.61 34.06
N MET A 980 -44.51 13.39 34.13
CA MET A 980 -45.50 14.02 33.27
C MET A 980 -46.68 14.54 34.08
N PRO A 981 -46.82 15.84 34.34
CA PRO A 981 -48.10 16.46 34.63
C PRO A 981 -49.03 16.42 33.41
N TYR A 982 -50.31 16.18 33.66
CA TYR A 982 -51.32 16.09 32.61
C TYR A 982 -52.70 16.55 33.11
N GLY A 983 -53.56 16.89 32.16
CA GLY A 983 -54.99 17.04 32.37
C GLY A 983 -55.75 15.89 31.71
N PHE A 984 -56.96 15.60 32.20
CA PHE A 984 -57.81 14.58 31.60
C PHE A 984 -59.29 14.94 31.66
N LEU A 985 -60.07 14.31 30.78
CA LEU A 985 -61.53 14.27 30.79
C LEU A 985 -61.95 12.80 30.66
N GLU A 986 -62.77 12.34 31.58
CA GLU A 986 -63.22 10.96 31.65
C GLU A 986 -64.74 10.90 31.73
N PHE A 987 -65.33 10.06 30.89
CA PHE A 987 -66.74 9.71 30.91
C PHE A 987 -66.85 8.21 31.16
N ALA A 988 -67.57 7.84 32.21
CA ALA A 988 -67.85 6.45 32.55
C ALA A 988 -69.36 6.24 32.62
N SER A 989 -69.85 5.12 32.10
CA SER A 989 -71.21 4.68 32.33
C SER A 989 -71.28 3.19 32.62
N GLN A 990 -72.28 2.81 33.40
CA GLN A 990 -72.59 1.44 33.76
C GLN A 990 -74.10 1.29 33.77
N ASP A 991 -74.59 0.14 33.33
CA ASP A 991 -76.02 -0.14 33.23
C ASP A 991 -76.37 -1.47 33.93
N PRO A 992 -76.19 -1.58 35.26
CA PRO A 992 -76.54 -2.79 36.00
C PRO A 992 -78.06 -2.99 36.02
N ASN A 993 -78.54 -4.17 35.62
CA ASN A 993 -79.97 -4.51 35.57
C ASN A 993 -80.85 -3.49 34.78
N ASN A 994 -80.31 -2.86 33.73
CA ASN A 994 -80.95 -1.77 32.96
C ASN A 994 -81.18 -0.45 33.75
N ASP A 995 -80.43 -0.20 34.82
CA ASP A 995 -80.37 1.11 35.49
C ASP A 995 -79.15 1.93 34.99
N TRP A 996 -79.38 2.81 34.01
CA TRP A 996 -78.31 3.62 33.41
C TRP A 996 -77.71 4.59 34.42
N ARG A 997 -76.41 4.41 34.69
CA ARG A 997 -75.60 5.25 35.54
C ARG A 997 -74.44 5.84 34.75
N GLN A 998 -74.14 7.11 34.98
CA GLN A 998 -73.04 7.81 34.30
C GLN A 998 -72.28 8.74 35.24
N ASP A 999 -71.04 9.03 34.91
CA ASP A 999 -70.22 10.07 35.55
C ASP A 999 -69.30 10.72 34.51
N LEU A 1000 -69.27 12.04 34.53
CA LEU A 1000 -68.32 12.86 33.80
C LEU A 1000 -67.39 13.51 34.81
N ARG A 1001 -66.08 13.33 34.65
CA ARG A 1001 -65.09 13.92 35.54
C ARG A 1001 -63.89 14.48 34.79
N THR A 1002 -63.22 15.42 35.42
CA THR A 1002 -61.96 15.99 34.94
C THR A 1002 -60.97 16.10 36.09
N GLY A 1003 -59.73 16.46 35.78
CA GLY A 1003 -58.72 16.58 36.80
C GLY A 1003 -57.34 16.90 36.26
N LEU A 1004 -56.43 17.06 37.20
CA LEU A 1004 -55.00 17.19 36.96
C LEU A 1004 -54.28 16.02 37.63
N GLY A 1005 -53.30 15.46 36.93
CA GLY A 1005 -52.51 14.36 37.41
C GLY A 1005 -51.02 14.56 37.21
N LEU A 1006 -50.25 13.76 37.93
CA LEU A 1006 -48.81 13.62 37.79
C LEU A 1006 -48.50 12.13 37.61
N ARG A 1007 -47.85 11.78 36.50
CA ARG A 1007 -47.39 10.42 36.20
C ARG A 1007 -45.87 10.37 36.28
N TRP A 1008 -45.35 9.51 37.13
CA TRP A 1008 -43.97 9.06 37.08
C TRP A 1008 -43.92 7.70 36.39
N GLN A 1009 -42.99 7.53 35.45
CA GLN A 1009 -42.85 6.28 34.70
C GLN A 1009 -41.38 5.89 34.61
N TRP A 1010 -41.10 4.60 34.84
CA TRP A 1010 -39.75 4.03 34.79
C TRP A 1010 -39.74 2.80 33.90
N TRP A 1011 -38.90 2.80 32.86
CA TRP A 1011 -38.68 1.67 31.95
C TRP A 1011 -37.40 0.91 32.33
N PHE A 1012 -37.45 -0.42 32.29
CA PHE A 1012 -36.35 -1.30 32.68
C PHE A 1012 -36.43 -2.69 32.00
N ASP A 1013 -35.52 -3.60 32.36
CA ASP A 1013 -35.39 -4.95 31.78
C ASP A 1013 -35.15 -4.94 30.25
N ASP A 1014 -34.15 -4.16 29.83
CA ASP A 1014 -33.64 -4.20 28.47
C ASP A 1014 -32.45 -5.18 28.34
N ASP A 1015 -32.25 -5.72 27.14
CA ASP A 1015 -31.09 -6.58 26.84
C ASP A 1015 -30.46 -6.21 25.49
N THR A 1016 -29.43 -6.94 25.05
CA THR A 1016 -28.74 -6.67 23.79
C THR A 1016 -29.68 -6.47 22.60
N TYR A 1017 -30.76 -7.27 22.49
CA TYR A 1017 -31.63 -7.30 21.32
C TYR A 1017 -33.00 -6.65 21.55
N ASN A 1018 -33.43 -6.53 22.80
CA ASN A 1018 -34.75 -6.05 23.17
C ASN A 1018 -34.64 -4.69 23.86
N ALA A 1019 -35.56 -3.78 23.52
CA ALA A 1019 -35.76 -2.54 24.27
C ALA A 1019 -36.37 -2.87 25.64
N TYR A 1020 -36.68 -1.84 26.43
CA TYR A 1020 -37.30 -2.02 27.75
C TYR A 1020 -38.55 -2.90 27.67
N ARG A 1021 -38.47 -4.10 28.23
CA ARG A 1021 -39.59 -5.05 28.27
C ARG A 1021 -40.58 -4.71 29.38
N ALA A 1022 -40.07 -4.11 30.45
CA ALA A 1022 -40.84 -3.81 31.63
C ALA A 1022 -40.95 -2.30 31.88
N HIS A 1023 -42.07 -1.88 32.47
CA HIS A 1023 -42.22 -0.52 32.97
C HIS A 1023 -43.09 -0.46 34.22
N LEU A 1024 -42.76 0.49 35.10
CA LEU A 1024 -43.51 0.84 36.29
C LEU A 1024 -44.07 2.25 36.11
N THR A 1025 -45.39 2.38 36.22
CA THR A 1025 -46.11 3.65 36.14
C THR A 1025 -46.75 3.93 37.49
N VAL A 1026 -46.47 5.10 38.06
CA VAL A 1026 -47.15 5.61 39.26
C VAL A 1026 -47.84 6.92 38.87
N ARG A 1027 -49.17 6.96 39.04
CA ARG A 1027 -49.99 8.14 38.75
C ARG A 1027 -50.70 8.61 39.99
N THR A 1028 -50.67 9.92 40.22
CA THR A 1028 -51.46 10.58 41.27
C THR A 1028 -52.34 11.63 40.60
N GLU A 1029 -53.65 11.54 40.77
CA GLU A 1029 -54.62 12.40 40.10
C GLU A 1029 -55.55 13.04 41.12
N TYR A 1030 -55.77 14.35 41.03
CA TYR A 1030 -56.94 14.95 41.66
C TYR A 1030 -58.11 14.87 40.68
N GLN A 1031 -59.17 14.18 41.06
CA GLN A 1031 -60.37 13.97 40.26
C GLN A 1031 -61.53 14.82 40.80
N GLN A 1032 -62.19 15.52 39.89
CA GLN A 1032 -63.36 16.35 40.15
C GLN A 1032 -64.52 15.89 39.26
N SER A 1033 -65.61 15.43 39.88
CA SER A 1033 -66.86 15.14 39.21
C SER A 1033 -67.49 16.42 38.67
N LEU A 1034 -67.89 16.39 37.41
CA LEU A 1034 -68.61 17.45 36.70
C LEU A 1034 -70.11 17.15 36.64
N GLY A 1035 -70.52 15.92 36.93
CA GLY A 1035 -71.91 15.51 37.02
C GLY A 1035 -72.11 14.01 36.75
N GLY A 1036 -73.24 13.47 37.21
CA GLY A 1036 -73.58 12.07 37.07
C GLY A 1036 -74.03 11.43 38.39
N ASN A 1037 -74.60 10.23 38.29
CA ASN A 1037 -75.10 9.41 39.40
C ASN A 1037 -74.27 8.14 39.62
N LEU A 1038 -73.27 7.85 38.77
CA LEU A 1038 -72.47 6.63 38.91
C LEU A 1038 -71.60 6.66 40.15
N TYR A 1039 -70.98 7.79 40.49
CA TYR A 1039 -70.11 7.92 41.67
C TYR A 1039 -70.59 8.99 42.67
N GLU A 1040 -71.85 9.43 42.54
CA GLU A 1040 -72.52 10.36 43.47
C GLU A 1040 -71.72 11.66 43.74
N GLY A 1041 -71.06 12.21 42.72
CA GLY A 1041 -70.29 13.46 42.82
C GLY A 1041 -68.98 13.36 43.62
N GLY A 1042 -68.47 12.16 43.85
CA GLY A 1042 -67.23 11.94 44.62
C GLY A 1042 -66.00 12.61 44.00
N ASN A 1043 -65.31 13.42 44.80
CA ASN A 1043 -64.07 14.11 44.42
C ASN A 1043 -62.91 13.62 45.31
N GLY A 1044 -61.68 13.69 44.81
CA GLY A 1044 -60.50 13.47 45.65
C GLY A 1044 -59.27 13.02 44.90
N VAL A 1045 -58.33 12.43 45.63
CA VAL A 1045 -57.05 11.96 45.07
C VAL A 1045 -57.14 10.48 44.72
N LEU A 1046 -56.87 10.16 43.45
CA LEU A 1046 -56.62 8.80 42.96
C LEU A 1046 -55.11 8.53 42.94
N LEU A 1047 -54.72 7.36 43.41
CA LEU A 1047 -53.38 6.81 43.24
C LEU A 1047 -53.48 5.56 42.38
N GLY A 1048 -52.65 5.45 41.36
CA GLY A 1048 -52.53 4.24 40.54
C GLY A 1048 -51.08 3.82 40.44
N VAL A 1049 -50.82 2.53 40.61
CA VAL A 1049 -49.52 1.90 40.40
C VAL A 1049 -49.73 0.77 39.40
N GLU A 1050 -48.98 0.75 38.31
CA GLU A 1050 -49.06 -0.26 37.27
C GLU A 1050 -47.66 -0.74 36.93
N LEU A 1051 -47.46 -2.05 36.95
CA LEU A 1051 -46.23 -2.73 36.62
C LEU A 1051 -46.52 -3.70 35.46
N ASN A 1052 -45.86 -3.50 34.32
CA ASN A 1052 -45.95 -4.39 33.16
C ASN A 1052 -44.57 -4.99 32.88
N PHE A 1053 -44.51 -6.27 32.54
CA PHE A 1053 -43.29 -6.96 32.09
C PHE A 1053 -43.59 -8.15 31.18
#